data_AF-A0A1G7SFL5-F1
#
_entry.id   AF-A0A1G7SFL5-F1
#
_cell.length_a   1.000
_cell.length_b   1.000
_cell.length_c   1.000
_cell.angle_alpha   90.00
_cell.angle_beta   90.00
_cell.angle_gamma   90.00
#
_symmetry.space_group_name_H-M   'P 1'
#
loop_
_entity.id
_entity.type
_entity.pdbx_description
1 polymer ?
#
loop_
_entity_poly.entity_id
_entity_poly.type
_entity_poly.pdbx_seq_one_letter_code
_entity_poly.pdbx_strand_id
1 'polypeptide(L)'
;MVDYFDQPIAVDPTANDGEGALVASAEFEVFAGDDLSFTTPLAVYEAVSGSEISTLRSSGIGQLPQFRVEGDPEYVILKSGQFEVRLRSVFGAAKQAVADAGLGPEVVAEVLQAASDVAGLADDAATSAGEASTSATAAGDFATAAEGAVTDAVAAKGGAESARDLAVAAAEAAQAPTVEAMDARIEQRRDAPGGVAPIGSDKKVPDANLPDRLADSALTAKIVPGPAATAANTQRFLTKLYRGVEDANVLHPGTSLGNEPIEYVNLFWTQFAPRFPSHTFILHGWDETGGAAYDTGSAGPATTIQVGTGPRTVHIWRACAAGMRTDYLLGSRWQAAVVATNADLVFVEHGKNEGSLAAAGPIMWRGQYLALTEALSAALPYAGIVLVLEPPNTGDNDMALKNRVYEEIAQLRGYGVVNTHDAFLATGNPNAYIKADGIHPTTSADAPAPNGSQLMAECLLAAMQLDIRTGAVHAQQTSSLTSSAPQLLSNGNFAAFGGAVPDGFVVSGATVSKDTRAGYFESPNGYALRLQATGPAQSLIRGDIPVAPLRGKYVTLAVKMRLPAGAGGTRGRISLTDGVTNVTSSSALSHARDGFHHKILTIKVADNAAYLRAIVYGDTAASAAADITIDIISVVEGVLPRLASQGSPGPAGPAGSGDPSAVPHMSTIGTDPFLTALAGGSVTMLSANQAILVPVKPSTDISVAFLEWVCAVQSGNYDIGIYDDSGARVWSKGSSAFPAANAGQVETVSPAVAMLAGTRYWLAFTADNTTGAPRGFAAGNSGFMSLLKMKDGSNYVRLISGAFPLPETVVIGGTGSYKAPAVVFRSS
;
A
#
# COMPACT_ATOMS: atom_id res chain seq x y z
N MET A 1 -49.08 -27.25 19.50
CA MET A 1 -49.79 -27.68 20.72
C MET A 1 -50.72 -26.55 21.11
N VAL A 2 -51.99 -26.84 21.37
CA VAL A 2 -53.00 -25.83 21.73
C VAL A 2 -53.05 -25.76 23.25
N ASP A 3 -53.02 -24.56 23.83
CA ASP A 3 -53.10 -24.36 25.28
C ASP A 3 -54.52 -24.65 25.78
N TYR A 4 -54.65 -25.36 26.90
CA TYR A 4 -55.94 -25.68 27.51
C TYR A 4 -55.83 -25.78 29.03
N PHE A 5 -56.97 -25.57 29.69
CA PHE A 5 -57.13 -25.79 31.12
C PHE A 5 -57.73 -27.18 31.34
N ASP A 6 -57.03 -28.05 32.08
CA ASP A 6 -57.48 -29.43 32.28
C ASP A 6 -58.54 -29.52 33.39
N GLN A 7 -59.57 -30.33 33.10
CA GLN A 7 -60.89 -30.41 33.74
C GLN A 7 -60.96 -29.93 35.21
N PRO A 8 -61.22 -28.63 35.44
CA PRO A 8 -61.40 -28.13 36.78
C PRO A 8 -62.70 -28.65 37.36
N ILE A 9 -62.63 -29.10 38.61
CA ILE A 9 -63.80 -29.37 39.42
C ILE A 9 -64.22 -28.04 40.05
N ALA A 10 -65.45 -27.59 39.81
CA ALA A 10 -66.03 -26.42 40.46
C ALA A 10 -66.43 -26.79 41.90
N VAL A 11 -65.76 -26.20 42.88
CA VAL A 11 -65.96 -26.50 44.30
C VAL A 11 -66.43 -25.25 45.04
N ASP A 12 -67.47 -25.36 45.87
CA ASP A 12 -67.90 -24.34 46.84
C ASP A 12 -66.99 -24.39 48.09
N PRO A 13 -66.15 -23.36 48.33
CA PRO A 13 -65.24 -23.35 49.47
C PRO A 13 -65.93 -23.04 50.80
N THR A 14 -67.23 -22.73 50.82
CA THR A 14 -68.01 -22.42 52.03
C THR A 14 -68.72 -23.63 52.64
N ALA A 15 -68.67 -24.78 51.97
CA ALA A 15 -69.15 -26.05 52.54
C ALA A 15 -68.20 -26.52 53.66
N ASN A 16 -68.74 -26.76 54.86
CA ASN A 16 -68.00 -27.02 56.10
C ASN A 16 -67.28 -28.40 56.18
N ASP A 17 -67.09 -29.12 55.08
CA ASP A 17 -66.47 -30.46 55.07
C ASP A 17 -64.98 -30.47 54.69
N GLY A 18 -64.41 -29.32 54.26
CA GLY A 18 -63.00 -29.23 53.90
C GLY A 18 -62.63 -29.91 52.57
N GLU A 19 -63.61 -30.52 51.88
CA GLU A 19 -63.48 -31.04 50.52
C GLU A 19 -64.28 -30.22 49.50
N GLY A 20 -65.23 -29.41 49.99
CA GLY A 20 -66.01 -28.44 49.25
C GLY A 20 -67.06 -29.09 48.35
N ALA A 21 -68.27 -28.52 48.30
CA ALA A 21 -69.38 -29.11 47.57
C ALA A 21 -69.25 -28.84 46.06
N LEU A 22 -69.45 -29.87 45.23
CA LEU A 22 -69.46 -29.74 43.77
C LEU A 22 -70.58 -28.79 43.32
N VAL A 23 -70.24 -27.72 42.60
CA VAL A 23 -71.24 -26.79 42.06
C VAL A 23 -71.72 -27.32 40.71
N ALA A 24 -72.75 -28.17 40.74
CA ALA A 24 -73.34 -28.74 39.53
C ALA A 24 -74.09 -27.69 38.70
N SER A 25 -73.90 -27.71 37.38
CA SER A 25 -74.62 -26.85 36.41
C SER A 25 -74.45 -25.34 36.60
N ALA A 26 -73.36 -24.89 37.23
CA ALA A 26 -73.04 -23.46 37.36
C ALA A 26 -72.43 -22.89 36.08
N GLU A 27 -72.74 -21.63 35.80
CA GLU A 27 -72.17 -20.85 34.70
C GLU A 27 -71.02 -20.00 35.21
N PHE A 28 -69.91 -19.97 34.47
CA PHE A 28 -68.69 -19.28 34.82
C PHE A 28 -68.33 -18.24 33.77
N GLU A 29 -67.94 -17.06 34.24
CA GLU A 29 -67.19 -16.08 33.46
C GLU A 29 -65.69 -16.28 33.72
N VAL A 30 -64.86 -16.07 32.70
CA VAL A 30 -63.41 -16.31 32.77
C VAL A 30 -62.70 -14.97 32.66
N PHE A 31 -61.78 -14.68 33.57
CA PHE A 31 -61.04 -13.42 33.63
C PHE A 31 -59.54 -13.69 33.57
N ALA A 32 -58.75 -12.69 33.16
CA ALA A 32 -57.30 -12.76 33.22
C ALA A 32 -56.84 -12.93 34.68
N GLY A 33 -55.74 -13.67 34.90
CA GLY A 33 -55.22 -13.95 36.23
C GLY A 33 -54.84 -12.72 37.07
N ASP A 34 -54.66 -11.58 36.42
CA ASP A 34 -54.36 -10.26 37.01
C ASP A 34 -55.57 -9.31 37.04
N ASP A 35 -56.71 -9.67 36.43
CA ASP A 35 -57.97 -8.91 36.53
C ASP A 35 -58.73 -9.29 37.81
N LEU A 36 -58.26 -8.73 38.94
CA LEU A 36 -58.92 -8.86 40.24
C LEU A 36 -60.21 -8.04 40.36
N SER A 37 -60.52 -7.21 39.34
CA SER A 37 -61.72 -6.37 39.31
C SER A 37 -62.92 -7.08 38.67
N PHE A 38 -62.66 -8.16 37.91
CA PHE A 38 -63.65 -8.96 37.19
C PHE A 38 -64.51 -8.10 36.25
N THR A 39 -63.88 -7.16 35.56
CA THR A 39 -64.61 -6.19 34.72
C THR A 39 -64.68 -6.61 33.26
N THR A 40 -63.74 -7.43 32.79
CA THR A 40 -63.65 -7.82 31.38
C THR A 40 -63.53 -9.33 31.23
N PRO A 41 -64.66 -10.05 31.02
CA PRO A 41 -64.61 -11.48 30.73
C PRO A 41 -63.83 -11.74 29.42
N LEU A 42 -62.97 -12.74 29.44
CA LEU A 42 -62.24 -13.24 28.28
C LEU A 42 -63.12 -14.21 27.48
N ALA A 43 -63.00 -14.17 26.16
CA ALA A 43 -63.66 -15.14 25.29
C ALA A 43 -63.11 -16.55 25.53
N VAL A 44 -64.01 -17.51 25.67
CA VAL A 44 -63.70 -18.91 25.94
C VAL A 44 -63.98 -19.73 24.69
N TYR A 45 -63.12 -20.70 24.39
CA TYR A 45 -63.30 -21.57 23.24
C TYR A 45 -63.12 -23.03 23.64
N GLU A 46 -63.78 -23.93 22.94
CA GLU A 46 -63.61 -25.37 23.14
C GLU A 46 -62.21 -25.79 22.66
N ALA A 47 -61.52 -26.58 23.48
CA ALA A 47 -60.07 -26.78 23.33
C ALA A 47 -59.66 -27.46 22.02
N VAL A 48 -60.49 -28.33 21.45
CA VAL A 48 -60.15 -29.14 20.27
C VAL A 48 -60.58 -28.48 18.96
N SER A 49 -61.84 -28.05 18.88
CA SER A 49 -62.46 -27.45 17.70
C SER A 49 -62.17 -25.96 17.57
N GLY A 50 -61.84 -25.29 18.67
CA GLY A 50 -61.62 -23.85 18.72
C GLY A 50 -62.89 -23.01 18.58
N SER A 51 -64.07 -23.63 18.61
CA SER A 51 -65.36 -22.94 18.57
C SER A 51 -65.58 -22.15 19.86
N GLU A 52 -66.12 -20.93 19.74
CA GLU A 52 -66.41 -20.10 20.91
C GLU A 52 -67.50 -20.74 21.78
N ILE A 53 -67.26 -20.79 23.09
CA ILE A 53 -68.19 -21.25 24.11
C ILE A 53 -68.86 -20.00 24.68
N SER A 54 -70.12 -19.77 24.29
CA SER A 54 -70.89 -18.60 24.76
C SER A 54 -71.13 -18.58 26.26
N THR A 55 -71.09 -19.75 26.92
CA THR A 55 -71.26 -19.88 28.37
C THR A 55 -70.52 -21.12 28.88
N LEU A 56 -69.49 -20.92 29.69
CA LEU A 56 -68.73 -22.01 30.28
C LEU A 56 -69.53 -22.59 31.45
N ARG A 57 -70.06 -23.80 31.30
CA ARG A 57 -70.95 -24.42 32.30
C ARG A 57 -70.38 -25.74 32.83
N SER A 58 -70.46 -25.95 34.14
CA SER A 58 -70.08 -27.21 34.78
C SER A 58 -71.13 -28.31 34.52
N SER A 59 -70.70 -29.57 34.51
CA SER A 59 -71.58 -30.73 34.35
C SER A 59 -72.45 -30.97 35.59
N GLY A 60 -73.34 -31.97 35.53
CA GLY A 60 -74.14 -32.41 36.68
C GLY A 60 -73.32 -32.94 37.87
N ILE A 61 -72.03 -33.17 37.68
CA ILE A 61 -71.06 -33.56 38.72
C ILE A 61 -69.98 -32.48 38.95
N GLY A 62 -70.23 -31.24 38.53
CA GLY A 62 -69.32 -30.11 38.79
C GLY A 62 -68.04 -30.07 37.96
N GLN A 63 -67.90 -30.87 36.90
CA GLN A 63 -66.73 -30.85 36.01
C GLN A 63 -66.92 -29.83 34.88
N LEU A 64 -65.92 -28.99 34.64
CA LEU A 64 -65.90 -28.12 33.47
C LEU A 64 -65.30 -28.84 32.25
N PRO A 65 -65.79 -28.56 31.02
CA PRO A 65 -65.15 -29.07 29.81
C PRO A 65 -63.74 -28.50 29.68
N GLN A 66 -62.88 -29.14 28.88
CA GLN A 66 -61.60 -28.52 28.51
C GLN A 66 -61.87 -27.28 27.64
N PHE A 67 -61.25 -26.17 28.00
CA PHE A 67 -61.40 -24.91 27.27
C PHE A 67 -60.06 -24.20 27.12
N ARG A 68 -60.02 -23.29 26.14
CA ARG A 68 -58.95 -22.31 25.93
C ARG A 68 -59.52 -20.90 26.04
N VAL A 69 -58.66 -19.91 26.23
CA VAL A 69 -59.07 -18.53 26.49
C VAL A 69 -58.31 -17.61 25.57
N GLU A 70 -58.97 -16.55 25.09
CA GLU A 70 -58.32 -15.54 24.25
C GLU A 70 -57.06 -14.97 24.92
N GLY A 71 -55.97 -14.88 24.16
CA GLY A 71 -54.69 -14.35 24.63
C GLY A 71 -53.77 -15.36 25.33
N ASP A 72 -54.20 -16.61 25.52
CA ASP A 72 -53.45 -17.70 26.18
C ASP A 72 -52.74 -17.27 27.49
N PRO A 73 -53.45 -16.66 28.46
CA PRO A 73 -52.84 -16.21 29.70
C PRO A 73 -52.40 -17.41 30.58
N GLU A 74 -51.28 -17.26 31.30
CA GLU A 74 -50.75 -18.31 32.18
C GLU A 74 -51.75 -18.71 33.28
N TYR A 75 -52.50 -17.72 33.79
CA TYR A 75 -53.55 -17.93 34.77
C TYR A 75 -54.84 -17.28 34.33
N VAL A 76 -55.96 -17.91 34.69
CA VAL A 76 -57.29 -17.32 34.61
C VAL A 76 -58.02 -17.46 35.92
N ILE A 77 -59.00 -16.61 36.15
CA ILE A 77 -59.92 -16.71 37.29
C ILE A 77 -61.31 -16.99 36.75
N LEU A 78 -61.93 -18.06 37.21
CA LEU A 78 -63.30 -18.44 36.89
C LEU A 78 -64.21 -17.92 37.99
N LYS A 79 -65.25 -17.18 37.61
CA LYS A 79 -66.19 -16.59 38.57
C LYS A 79 -67.61 -17.05 38.30
N SER A 80 -68.30 -17.49 39.35
CA SER A 80 -69.74 -17.78 39.33
C SER A 80 -70.37 -17.24 40.62
N GLY A 81 -71.02 -16.07 40.53
CA GLY A 81 -71.56 -15.39 41.72
C GLY A 81 -70.45 -15.01 42.71
N GLN A 82 -70.46 -15.61 43.91
CA GLN A 82 -69.44 -15.41 44.96
C GLN A 82 -68.26 -16.40 44.83
N PHE A 83 -68.32 -17.36 43.91
CA PHE A 83 -67.30 -18.40 43.76
C PHE A 83 -66.21 -17.96 42.80
N GLU A 84 -64.94 -18.16 43.18
CA GLU A 84 -63.76 -17.81 42.40
C GLU A 84 -62.78 -18.98 42.41
N VAL A 85 -62.36 -19.43 41.21
CA VAL A 85 -61.36 -20.50 41.05
C VAL A 85 -60.25 -20.00 40.14
N ARG A 86 -59.01 -19.99 40.65
CA ARG A 86 -57.84 -19.66 39.84
C ARG A 86 -57.28 -20.93 39.20
N LEU A 87 -57.18 -20.92 37.88
CA LEU A 87 -56.59 -22.01 37.10
C LEU A 87 -55.29 -21.55 36.46
N ARG A 88 -54.36 -22.49 36.30
CA ARG A 88 -53.12 -22.30 35.55
C ARG A 88 -53.21 -23.11 34.26
N SER A 89 -52.85 -22.51 33.13
CA SER A 89 -52.89 -23.21 31.85
C SER A 89 -51.73 -24.19 31.75
N VAL A 90 -51.94 -25.31 31.04
CA VAL A 90 -50.94 -26.37 30.92
C VAL A 90 -49.73 -25.90 30.08
N PHE A 91 -49.95 -25.06 29.06
CA PHE A 91 -48.88 -24.57 28.19
C PHE A 91 -48.37 -23.18 28.54
N GLY A 92 -49.17 -22.33 29.19
CA GLY A 92 -48.74 -21.01 29.66
C GLY A 92 -47.57 -21.09 30.61
N ALA A 93 -47.55 -22.09 31.51
CA ALA A 93 -46.42 -22.36 32.39
C ALA A 93 -45.14 -22.77 31.62
N ALA A 94 -45.28 -23.55 30.54
CA ALA A 94 -44.17 -23.96 29.70
C ALA A 94 -43.66 -22.80 28.82
N LYS A 95 -44.58 -21.97 28.29
CA LYS A 95 -44.26 -20.79 27.47
C LYS A 95 -43.52 -19.73 28.30
N GLN A 96 -43.95 -19.52 29.55
CA GLN A 96 -43.24 -18.65 30.48
C GLN A 96 -41.87 -19.21 30.85
N ALA A 97 -41.74 -20.53 31.07
CA ALA A 97 -40.43 -21.14 31.33
C ALA A 97 -39.45 -21.02 30.15
N VAL A 98 -39.94 -21.07 28.90
CA VAL A 98 -39.13 -20.83 27.70
C VAL A 98 -38.74 -19.36 27.56
N ALA A 99 -39.65 -18.43 27.88
CA ALA A 99 -39.36 -16.99 27.91
C ALA A 99 -38.36 -16.62 29.02
N ASP A 100 -38.53 -17.18 30.22
CA ASP A 100 -37.62 -16.99 31.37
C ASP A 100 -36.24 -17.59 31.12
N ALA A 101 -36.14 -18.64 30.28
CA ALA A 101 -34.88 -19.19 29.81
C ALA A 101 -34.21 -18.36 28.69
N GLY A 102 -34.82 -17.25 28.27
CA GLY A 102 -34.31 -16.37 27.22
C GLY A 102 -34.40 -16.94 25.81
N LEU A 103 -35.13 -18.05 25.60
CA LEU A 103 -35.29 -18.71 24.29
C LEU A 103 -36.48 -18.14 23.52
N GLY A 104 -36.52 -16.82 23.41
CA GLY A 104 -37.54 -16.12 22.64
C GLY A 104 -37.45 -16.44 21.13
N PRO A 105 -38.51 -16.12 20.36
CA PRO A 105 -38.51 -16.31 18.91
C PRO A 105 -37.37 -15.57 18.19
N GLU A 106 -36.88 -14.46 18.76
CA GLU A 106 -35.70 -13.74 18.27
C GLU A 106 -34.43 -14.59 18.36
N VAL A 107 -34.19 -15.26 19.49
CA VAL A 107 -33.03 -16.14 19.68
C VAL A 107 -33.10 -17.37 18.76
N VAL A 108 -34.30 -17.90 18.53
CA VAL A 108 -34.49 -18.99 17.54
C VAL A 108 -34.17 -18.52 16.13
N ALA A 109 -34.59 -17.30 15.76
CA ALA A 109 -34.25 -16.71 14.47
C ALA A 109 -32.74 -16.45 14.32
N GLU A 110 -32.08 -15.96 15.37
CA GLU A 110 -30.62 -15.78 15.39
C GLU A 110 -29.87 -17.10 15.23
N VAL A 111 -30.32 -18.18 15.89
CA VAL A 111 -29.71 -19.51 15.76
C VAL A 111 -29.89 -20.07 14.35
N LEU A 112 -31.06 -19.88 13.74
CA LEU A 112 -31.31 -20.31 12.35
C LEU A 112 -30.48 -19.50 11.35
N GLN A 113 -30.33 -18.18 11.57
CA GLN A 113 -29.46 -17.35 10.75
C GLN A 113 -27.99 -17.79 10.89
N ALA A 114 -27.50 -18.01 12.11
CA ALA A 114 -26.15 -18.50 12.35
C ALA A 114 -25.89 -19.86 11.68
N ALA A 115 -26.88 -20.77 11.67
CA ALA A 115 -26.77 -22.04 10.95
C ALA A 115 -26.68 -21.85 9.43
N SER A 116 -27.42 -20.89 8.86
CA SER A 116 -27.33 -20.51 7.46
C SER A 116 -25.97 -19.90 7.12
N ASP A 117 -25.43 -19.04 7.98
CA ASP A 117 -24.13 -18.40 7.78
C ASP A 117 -22.99 -19.43 7.81
N VAL A 118 -23.08 -20.43 8.71
CA VAL A 118 -22.11 -21.55 8.75
C VAL A 118 -22.13 -22.38 7.47
N ALA A 119 -23.30 -22.59 6.86
CA ALA A 119 -23.39 -23.28 5.57
C ALA A 119 -22.71 -22.47 4.44
N GLY A 120 -22.94 -21.16 4.40
CA GLY A 120 -22.27 -20.27 3.44
C GLY A 120 -20.74 -20.27 3.60
N LEU A 121 -20.24 -20.20 4.84
CA LEU A 121 -18.81 -20.29 5.13
C LEU A 121 -18.19 -21.63 4.70
N ALA A 122 -18.94 -22.74 4.77
CA ALA A 122 -18.48 -24.04 4.31
C ALA A 122 -18.34 -24.08 2.77
N ASP A 123 -19.27 -23.48 2.04
CA ASP A 123 -19.22 -23.36 0.58
C ASP A 123 -18.07 -22.44 0.11
N ASP A 124 -17.84 -21.33 0.82
CA ASP A 124 -16.70 -20.43 0.57
C ASP A 124 -15.35 -21.13 0.81
N ALA A 125 -15.26 -21.93 1.88
CA ALA A 125 -14.08 -22.72 2.19
C ALA A 125 -13.82 -23.79 1.12
N ALA A 126 -14.86 -24.47 0.63
CA ALA A 126 -14.76 -25.43 -0.46
C ALA A 126 -14.30 -24.79 -1.77
N THR A 127 -14.83 -23.60 -2.10
CA THR A 127 -14.43 -22.80 -3.26
C THR A 127 -12.95 -22.40 -3.15
N SER A 128 -12.54 -21.86 -2.00
CA SER A 128 -11.16 -21.46 -1.73
C SER A 128 -10.19 -22.65 -1.84
N ALA A 129 -10.59 -23.84 -1.38
CA ALA A 129 -9.79 -25.05 -1.53
C ALA A 129 -9.63 -25.46 -3.01
N GLY A 130 -10.67 -25.31 -3.83
CA GLY A 130 -10.62 -25.54 -5.28
C GLY A 130 -9.68 -24.56 -6.01
N GLU A 131 -9.74 -23.27 -5.66
CA GLU A 131 -8.84 -22.25 -6.20
C GLU A 131 -7.37 -22.50 -5.81
N ALA A 132 -7.13 -22.91 -4.55
CA ALA A 132 -5.80 -23.30 -4.08
C ALA A 132 -5.26 -24.51 -4.84
N SER A 133 -6.08 -25.54 -5.09
CA SER A 133 -5.71 -26.71 -5.88
C SER A 133 -5.37 -26.36 -7.34
N THR A 134 -6.14 -25.45 -7.94
CA THR A 134 -5.88 -24.95 -9.30
C THR A 134 -4.57 -24.18 -9.35
N SER A 135 -4.32 -23.31 -8.37
CA SER A 135 -3.08 -22.55 -8.24
C SER A 135 -1.86 -23.46 -8.05
N ALA A 136 -1.99 -24.52 -7.25
CA ALA A 136 -0.94 -25.52 -7.05
C ALA A 136 -0.60 -26.27 -8.36
N THR A 137 -1.62 -26.59 -9.16
CA THR A 137 -1.43 -27.22 -10.48
C THR A 137 -0.67 -26.30 -11.42
N ALA A 138 -1.08 -25.03 -11.52
CA ALA A 138 -0.39 -24.03 -12.33
C ALA A 138 1.07 -23.82 -11.90
N ALA A 139 1.36 -23.84 -10.59
CA ALA A 139 2.72 -23.78 -10.08
C ALA A 139 3.57 -24.99 -10.50
N GLY A 140 2.98 -26.19 -10.52
CA GLY A 140 3.62 -27.41 -11.04
C GLY A 140 3.93 -27.33 -12.54
N ASP A 141 3.00 -26.78 -13.33
CA ASP A 141 3.20 -26.56 -14.77
C ASP A 141 4.33 -25.55 -15.02
N PHE A 142 4.39 -24.46 -14.25
CA PHE A 142 5.48 -23.49 -14.32
C PHE A 142 6.84 -24.09 -13.94
N ALA A 143 6.89 -24.94 -12.90
CA ALA A 143 8.11 -25.63 -12.51
C ALA A 143 8.61 -26.54 -13.65
N THR A 144 7.70 -27.29 -14.28
CA THR A 144 8.01 -28.14 -15.44
C THR A 144 8.52 -27.31 -16.63
N ALA A 145 7.89 -26.18 -16.92
CA ALA A 145 8.33 -25.26 -17.97
C ALA A 145 9.73 -24.67 -17.68
N ALA A 146 10.01 -24.34 -16.42
CA ALA A 146 11.32 -23.84 -16.00
C ALA A 146 12.42 -24.90 -16.15
N GLU A 147 12.14 -26.16 -15.79
CA GLU A 147 13.07 -27.28 -16.03
C GLU A 147 13.38 -27.46 -17.53
N GLY A 148 12.38 -27.31 -18.39
CA GLY A 148 12.56 -27.30 -19.84
C GLY A 148 13.48 -26.15 -20.30
N ALA A 149 13.22 -24.93 -19.84
CA ALA A 149 14.03 -23.77 -20.18
C ALA A 149 15.49 -23.88 -19.71
N VAL A 150 15.73 -24.48 -18.53
CA VAL A 150 17.08 -24.77 -18.03
C VAL A 150 17.80 -25.76 -18.95
N THR A 151 17.09 -26.81 -19.39
CA THR A 151 17.63 -27.80 -20.33
C THR A 151 18.03 -27.15 -21.66
N ASP A 152 17.17 -26.28 -22.21
CA ASP A 152 17.45 -25.53 -23.44
C ASP A 152 18.65 -24.58 -23.27
N ALA A 153 18.76 -23.90 -22.13
CA ALA A 153 19.88 -23.01 -21.83
C ALA A 153 21.22 -23.77 -21.73
N VAL A 154 21.21 -24.96 -21.12
CA VAL A 154 22.39 -25.84 -21.06
C VAL A 154 22.81 -26.28 -22.47
N ALA A 155 21.86 -26.64 -23.33
CA ALA A 155 22.13 -26.98 -24.72
C ALA A 155 22.71 -25.80 -25.51
N ALA A 156 22.13 -24.60 -25.35
CA ALA A 156 22.61 -23.37 -25.98
C ALA A 156 24.04 -23.01 -25.54
N LYS A 157 24.35 -23.15 -24.25
CA LYS A 157 25.71 -22.96 -23.73
C LYS A 157 26.70 -23.91 -24.40
N GLY A 158 26.38 -25.20 -24.51
CA GLY A 158 27.26 -26.17 -25.19
C GLY A 158 27.50 -25.82 -26.67
N GLY A 159 26.48 -25.31 -27.36
CA GLY A 159 26.61 -24.79 -28.72
C GLY A 159 27.53 -23.56 -28.81
N ALA A 160 27.42 -22.63 -27.87
CA ALA A 160 28.28 -21.45 -27.81
C ALA A 160 29.74 -21.80 -27.49
N GLU A 161 29.98 -22.73 -26.57
CA GLU A 161 31.33 -23.25 -26.28
C GLU A 161 31.95 -23.89 -27.52
N SER A 162 31.19 -24.72 -28.25
CA SER A 162 31.65 -25.31 -29.50
C SER A 162 31.98 -24.26 -30.57
N ALA A 163 31.16 -23.21 -30.69
CA ALA A 163 31.40 -22.11 -31.63
C ALA A 163 32.65 -21.28 -31.26
N ARG A 164 32.87 -21.03 -29.97
CA ARG A 164 34.08 -20.39 -29.46
C ARG A 164 35.32 -21.21 -29.81
N ASP A 165 35.30 -22.51 -29.55
CA ASP A 165 36.44 -23.38 -29.80
C ASP A 165 36.78 -23.45 -31.30
N LEU A 166 35.77 -23.45 -32.17
CA LEU A 166 35.95 -23.30 -33.63
C LEU A 166 36.56 -21.95 -34.02
N ALA A 167 36.12 -20.86 -33.39
CA ALA A 167 36.65 -19.53 -33.67
C ALA A 167 38.11 -19.39 -33.21
N VAL A 168 38.47 -19.97 -32.07
CA VAL A 168 39.87 -20.05 -31.59
C VAL A 168 40.72 -20.84 -32.58
N ALA A 169 40.28 -22.04 -32.98
CA ALA A 169 40.99 -22.84 -33.97
C ALA A 169 41.16 -22.10 -35.32
N ALA A 170 40.14 -21.35 -35.76
CA ALA A 170 40.21 -20.54 -36.96
C ALA A 170 41.18 -19.35 -36.82
N ALA A 171 41.22 -18.71 -35.64
CA ALA A 171 42.16 -17.62 -35.35
C ALA A 171 43.61 -18.12 -35.29
N GLU A 172 43.84 -19.28 -34.67
CA GLU A 172 45.14 -19.95 -34.65
C GLU A 172 45.60 -20.33 -36.06
N ALA A 173 44.69 -20.84 -36.90
CA ALA A 173 44.98 -21.12 -38.31
C ALA A 173 45.25 -19.86 -39.14
N ALA A 174 44.62 -18.72 -38.79
CA ALA A 174 44.82 -17.43 -39.47
C ALA A 174 46.10 -16.70 -39.03
N GLN A 175 46.67 -17.03 -37.87
CA GLN A 175 47.87 -16.38 -37.32
C GLN A 175 49.21 -16.97 -37.79
N ALA A 176 49.23 -17.78 -38.85
CA ALA A 176 50.47 -18.25 -39.45
C ALA A 176 50.84 -17.55 -40.77
N PRO A 177 51.27 -16.27 -40.79
CA PRO A 177 52.45 -15.93 -41.54
C PRO A 177 53.65 -16.40 -40.69
N THR A 178 54.36 -17.43 -41.15
CA THR A 178 55.55 -17.93 -40.48
C THR A 178 56.50 -16.77 -40.19
N VAL A 179 57.15 -16.79 -39.02
CA VAL A 179 58.24 -15.87 -38.66
C VAL A 179 59.27 -15.77 -39.80
N GLU A 180 59.45 -16.84 -40.58
CA GLU A 180 60.22 -16.90 -41.82
C GLU A 180 59.79 -15.89 -42.90
N ALA A 181 58.49 -15.58 -43.04
CA ALA A 181 57.99 -14.60 -44.00
C ALA A 181 58.20 -13.14 -43.54
N MET A 182 58.27 -12.91 -42.22
CA MET A 182 58.62 -11.59 -41.67
C MET A 182 60.13 -11.36 -41.69
N ASP A 183 60.93 -12.37 -41.36
CA ASP A 183 62.39 -12.30 -41.41
C ASP A 183 62.88 -12.12 -42.86
N ALA A 184 62.32 -12.87 -43.83
CA ALA A 184 62.64 -12.68 -45.25
C ALA A 184 62.33 -11.26 -45.75
N ARG A 185 61.31 -10.59 -45.18
CA ARG A 185 60.90 -9.22 -45.56
C ARG A 185 61.75 -8.14 -44.88
N ILE A 186 62.36 -8.45 -43.74
CA ILE A 186 63.34 -7.62 -43.04
C ILE A 186 64.70 -7.71 -43.73
N GLU A 187 65.16 -8.92 -44.10
CA GLU A 187 66.38 -9.12 -44.91
C GLU A 187 66.29 -8.40 -46.26
N GLN A 188 65.15 -8.50 -46.96
CA GLN A 188 64.94 -7.86 -48.27
C GLN A 188 64.94 -6.32 -48.21
N ARG A 189 64.67 -5.72 -47.04
CA ARG A 189 64.77 -4.27 -46.81
C ARG A 189 66.17 -3.83 -46.39
N ARG A 190 67.00 -4.75 -45.89
CA ARG A 190 68.39 -4.48 -45.50
C ARG A 190 69.33 -4.38 -46.71
N ASP A 191 69.03 -5.10 -47.79
CA ASP A 191 69.87 -5.15 -49.00
C ASP A 191 69.37 -4.21 -50.12
N ALA A 192 68.31 -3.43 -49.89
CA ALA A 192 67.81 -2.45 -50.84
C ALA A 192 68.77 -1.24 -50.93
N PRO A 193 69.26 -0.84 -52.13
CA PRO A 193 70.16 0.29 -52.28
C PRO A 193 69.44 1.60 -51.93
N GLY A 194 69.69 2.14 -50.73
CA GLY A 194 69.12 3.42 -50.27
C GLY A 194 68.65 3.48 -48.80
N GLY A 195 68.83 2.42 -48.00
CA GLY A 195 68.43 2.40 -46.59
C GLY A 195 69.28 3.32 -45.70
N VAL A 196 68.68 4.43 -45.27
CA VAL A 196 69.23 5.41 -44.32
C VAL A 196 69.49 4.75 -42.96
N ALA A 197 70.71 4.92 -42.44
CA ALA A 197 71.11 4.46 -41.11
C ALA A 197 70.29 5.14 -39.99
N PRO A 198 69.82 4.44 -38.96
CA PRO A 198 69.21 5.08 -37.80
C PRO A 198 70.28 5.69 -36.91
N ILE A 199 70.20 7.01 -36.84
CA ILE A 199 70.79 7.89 -35.83
C ILE A 199 70.31 7.49 -34.43
N GLY A 200 71.24 7.50 -33.48
CA GLY A 200 70.98 8.06 -32.15
C GLY A 200 70.29 7.15 -31.16
N SER A 201 71.10 6.36 -30.47
CA SER A 201 70.86 5.94 -29.10
C SER A 201 70.57 7.15 -28.20
N ASP A 202 69.35 7.27 -27.69
CA ASP A 202 69.15 7.93 -26.40
C ASP A 202 68.00 7.30 -25.61
N LYS A 203 68.41 6.89 -24.41
CA LYS A 203 67.66 6.42 -23.25
C LYS A 203 66.19 6.83 -23.23
N LYS A 204 65.28 5.84 -23.14
CA LYS A 204 64.08 5.91 -22.31
C LYS A 204 63.48 4.51 -22.08
N VAL A 205 63.46 4.15 -20.79
CA VAL A 205 62.49 3.33 -20.04
C VAL A 205 62.25 1.87 -20.51
N PRO A 206 62.50 0.86 -19.65
CA PRO A 206 62.02 -0.50 -19.90
C PRO A 206 60.51 -0.59 -19.60
N ASP A 207 59.72 -0.80 -20.65
CA ASP A 207 58.31 -1.23 -20.57
C ASP A 207 58.25 -2.71 -20.15
N ALA A 208 58.53 -2.97 -18.88
CA ALA A 208 58.23 -4.24 -18.23
C ALA A 208 57.25 -3.98 -17.07
N ASN A 209 56.10 -4.66 -17.13
CA ASN A 209 55.05 -4.78 -16.11
C ASN A 209 53.86 -3.80 -16.17
N LEU A 210 53.17 -3.74 -17.31
CA LEU A 210 51.70 -3.61 -17.26
C LEU A 210 51.10 -5.02 -17.39
N PRO A 211 50.67 -5.67 -16.29
CA PRO A 211 49.90 -6.88 -16.42
C PRO A 211 48.54 -6.52 -17.01
N ASP A 212 48.30 -7.08 -18.18
CA ASP A 212 47.03 -7.13 -18.88
C ASP A 212 45.98 -7.77 -17.96
N ARG A 213 45.28 -6.94 -17.18
CA ARG A 213 44.35 -7.35 -16.11
C ARG A 213 42.87 -7.11 -16.44
N LEU A 214 42.54 -6.81 -17.69
CA LEU A 214 41.15 -6.61 -18.11
C LEU A 214 40.52 -7.81 -18.82
N ALA A 215 41.23 -8.94 -18.90
CA ALA A 215 40.72 -10.16 -19.52
C ALA A 215 40.18 -11.23 -18.55
N ASP A 216 40.11 -10.93 -17.24
CA ASP A 216 39.63 -11.91 -16.26
C ASP A 216 38.09 -11.95 -16.21
N SER A 217 37.54 -12.64 -17.21
CA SER A 217 36.12 -12.97 -17.41
C SER A 217 35.46 -13.75 -16.26
N ALA A 218 36.20 -14.08 -15.19
CA ALA A 218 35.69 -14.75 -14.01
C ALA A 218 34.91 -13.82 -13.06
N LEU A 219 35.15 -12.50 -13.09
CA LEU A 219 34.46 -11.55 -12.19
C LEU A 219 33.05 -11.18 -12.67
N THR A 220 32.80 -11.25 -13.98
CA THR A 220 31.50 -10.89 -14.59
C THR A 220 30.44 -12.00 -14.41
N ALA A 221 30.86 -13.24 -14.12
CA ALA A 221 29.99 -14.41 -14.11
C ALA A 221 29.36 -14.76 -12.73
N LYS A 222 29.64 -13.99 -11.67
CA LYS A 222 29.21 -14.32 -10.29
C LYS A 222 28.38 -13.25 -9.58
N ILE A 223 27.75 -12.34 -10.30
CA ILE A 223 26.78 -11.40 -9.72
C ILE A 223 25.46 -12.16 -9.45
N VAL A 224 25.19 -12.44 -8.17
CA VAL A 224 23.95 -13.05 -7.65
C VAL A 224 22.75 -12.05 -7.80
N PRO A 225 21.49 -12.45 -7.51
CA PRO A 225 20.30 -12.08 -8.30
C PRO A 225 19.86 -10.61 -8.07
N GLY A 226 20.43 -9.69 -8.84
CA GLY A 226 20.02 -8.29 -8.98
C GLY A 226 20.39 -7.56 -10.29
N PRO A 227 21.05 -8.15 -11.32
CA PRO A 227 21.53 -7.38 -12.48
C PRO A 227 20.43 -6.61 -13.23
N ALA A 228 19.24 -7.21 -13.35
CA ALA A 228 18.18 -6.69 -14.20
C ALA A 228 17.49 -5.45 -13.61
N ALA A 229 17.23 -5.42 -12.29
CA ALA A 229 16.67 -4.26 -11.59
C ALA A 229 17.66 -3.09 -11.56
N THR A 230 18.94 -3.37 -11.30
CA THR A 230 19.99 -2.35 -11.34
C THR A 230 20.13 -1.73 -12.73
N ALA A 231 20.14 -2.56 -13.79
CA ALA A 231 20.15 -2.08 -15.16
C ALA A 231 18.93 -1.19 -15.49
N ALA A 232 17.73 -1.57 -15.07
CA ALA A 232 16.54 -0.75 -15.32
C ALA A 232 16.58 0.61 -14.61
N ASN A 233 17.12 0.67 -13.40
CA ASN A 233 17.16 1.91 -12.63
C ASN A 233 18.27 2.85 -13.13
N THR A 234 19.38 2.33 -13.65
CA THR A 234 20.43 3.15 -14.28
C THR A 234 20.05 3.57 -15.71
N GLN A 235 19.16 2.82 -16.39
CA GLN A 235 18.83 3.04 -17.80
C GLN A 235 18.27 4.43 -18.11
N ARG A 236 17.51 5.05 -17.19
CA ARG A 236 16.95 6.39 -17.41
C ARG A 236 18.07 7.43 -17.56
N PHE A 237 19.01 7.41 -16.62
CA PHE A 237 20.22 8.23 -16.64
C PHE A 237 21.08 7.93 -17.87
N LEU A 238 21.34 6.64 -18.16
CA LEU A 238 22.14 6.24 -19.32
C LEU A 238 21.52 6.70 -20.64
N THR A 239 20.20 6.55 -20.80
CA THR A 239 19.47 6.99 -22.00
C THR A 239 19.62 8.49 -22.23
N LYS A 240 19.62 9.27 -21.15
CA LYS A 240 19.83 10.73 -21.20
C LYS A 240 21.23 11.08 -21.69
N LEU A 241 22.26 10.40 -21.15
CA LEU A 241 23.64 10.55 -21.62
C LEU A 241 23.82 10.14 -23.09
N TYR A 242 23.27 8.99 -23.50
CA TYR A 242 23.39 8.52 -24.88
C TYR A 242 22.68 9.44 -25.89
N ARG A 243 21.59 10.07 -25.49
CA ARG A 243 20.86 11.02 -26.35
C ARG A 243 21.49 12.42 -26.36
N GLY A 244 22.21 12.82 -25.30
CA GLY A 244 22.87 14.13 -25.20
C GLY A 244 21.91 15.33 -25.24
N VAL A 245 20.65 15.12 -24.85
CA VAL A 245 19.57 16.11 -25.01
C VAL A 245 19.50 17.14 -23.88
N GLU A 246 19.97 16.80 -22.68
CA GLU A 246 19.95 17.65 -21.49
C GLU A 246 21.05 17.23 -20.50
N ASP A 247 21.34 18.12 -19.55
CA ASP A 247 22.28 17.86 -18.46
C ASP A 247 21.71 16.85 -17.47
N ALA A 248 22.54 15.98 -16.92
CA ALA A 248 22.13 14.91 -16.04
C ALA A 248 22.63 15.12 -14.60
N ASN A 249 21.85 14.68 -13.63
CA ASN A 249 22.15 14.83 -12.20
C ASN A 249 22.18 13.47 -11.52
N VAL A 250 23.18 13.21 -10.70
CA VAL A 250 23.29 12.00 -9.89
C VAL A 250 23.56 12.37 -8.45
N LEU A 251 22.83 11.73 -7.53
CA LEU A 251 22.93 11.98 -6.10
C LEU A 251 23.49 10.74 -5.39
N HIS A 252 24.50 10.94 -4.54
CA HIS A 252 25.14 9.89 -3.73
C HIS A 252 25.06 10.22 -2.23
N PRO A 253 23.92 9.96 -1.55
CA PRO A 253 23.85 9.88 -0.10
C PRO A 253 24.69 8.72 0.40
N GLY A 254 25.68 9.04 1.24
CA GLY A 254 26.71 8.11 1.65
C GLY A 254 27.28 8.34 3.04
N THR A 255 28.22 7.49 3.43
CA THR A 255 28.97 7.56 4.68
C THR A 255 30.42 8.05 4.47
N SER A 256 31.32 7.78 5.42
CA SER A 256 32.77 8.00 5.28
C SER A 256 33.44 7.10 4.25
N LEU A 257 32.72 6.18 3.60
CA LEU A 257 33.32 5.31 2.59
C LEU A 257 33.49 5.99 1.23
N GLY A 258 32.80 7.12 1.01
CA GLY A 258 32.78 7.81 -0.28
C GLY A 258 33.03 9.32 -0.20
N ASN A 259 33.44 9.86 0.95
CA ASN A 259 33.59 11.31 1.14
C ASN A 259 34.96 11.87 0.73
N GLU A 260 35.95 11.02 0.41
CA GLU A 260 37.30 11.46 0.00
C GLU A 260 37.59 11.28 -1.50
N PRO A 261 38.55 12.04 -2.10
CA PRO A 261 38.92 11.90 -3.51
C PRO A 261 39.54 10.54 -3.89
N ILE A 262 40.11 9.82 -2.94
CA ILE A 262 40.76 8.52 -3.17
C ILE A 262 39.81 7.33 -2.98
N GLU A 263 38.53 7.60 -2.74
CA GLU A 263 37.50 6.62 -2.40
C GLU A 263 36.58 6.30 -3.58
N TYR A 264 35.75 5.27 -3.39
CA TYR A 264 35.07 4.58 -4.48
C TYR A 264 34.18 5.48 -5.33
N VAL A 265 33.52 6.49 -4.74
CA VAL A 265 32.65 7.40 -5.50
C VAL A 265 33.44 8.17 -6.54
N ASN A 266 34.56 8.79 -6.15
CA ASN A 266 35.39 9.56 -7.08
C ASN A 266 36.12 8.64 -8.08
N LEU A 267 36.62 7.49 -7.60
CA LEU A 267 37.26 6.49 -8.46
C LEU A 267 36.30 5.97 -9.54
N PHE A 268 35.06 5.65 -9.17
CA PHE A 268 34.02 5.20 -10.08
C PHE A 268 33.74 6.25 -11.16
N TRP A 269 33.49 7.50 -10.79
CA TRP A 269 33.17 8.53 -11.77
C TRP A 269 34.36 8.89 -12.66
N THR A 270 35.58 8.85 -12.13
CA THR A 270 36.81 9.02 -12.93
C THR A 270 36.95 7.92 -13.99
N GLN A 271 36.56 6.68 -13.67
CA GLN A 271 36.59 5.55 -14.61
C GLN A 271 35.40 5.55 -15.58
N PHE A 272 34.25 6.09 -15.16
CA PHE A 272 33.04 6.11 -15.97
C PHE A 272 33.01 7.25 -16.99
N ALA A 273 33.44 8.47 -16.61
CA ALA A 273 33.38 9.67 -17.44
C ALA A 273 33.97 9.52 -18.86
N PRO A 274 35.12 8.82 -19.06
CA PRO A 274 35.71 8.62 -20.38
C PRO A 274 34.80 7.91 -21.41
N ARG A 275 33.75 7.22 -20.97
CA ARG A 275 32.75 6.59 -21.85
C ARG A 275 31.84 7.60 -22.56
N PHE A 276 31.77 8.82 -22.04
CA PHE A 276 30.94 9.89 -22.56
C PHE A 276 31.79 11.15 -22.80
N PRO A 277 32.75 11.11 -23.74
CA PRO A 277 33.72 12.19 -23.94
C PRO A 277 33.09 13.53 -24.38
N SER A 278 31.85 13.52 -24.85
CA SER A 278 31.09 14.73 -25.17
C SER A 278 30.51 15.44 -23.94
N HIS A 279 30.55 14.82 -22.76
CA HIS A 279 29.96 15.36 -21.53
C HIS A 279 31.06 15.84 -20.58
N THR A 280 30.81 16.98 -19.95
CA THR A 280 31.61 17.46 -18.82
C THR A 280 31.08 16.81 -17.54
N PHE A 281 31.96 16.26 -16.70
CA PHE A 281 31.58 15.65 -15.43
C PHE A 281 32.10 16.51 -14.28
N ILE A 282 31.19 16.96 -13.42
CA ILE A 282 31.48 17.83 -12.29
C ILE A 282 30.99 17.16 -11.01
N LEU A 283 31.88 17.02 -10.03
CA LEU A 283 31.57 16.51 -8.71
C LEU A 283 31.47 17.66 -7.71
N HIS A 284 30.33 17.70 -7.02
CA HIS A 284 29.99 18.63 -5.97
C HIS A 284 30.13 17.93 -4.62
N GLY A 285 31.13 18.34 -3.83
CA GLY A 285 31.29 17.88 -2.45
C GLY A 285 30.20 18.47 -1.56
N TRP A 286 29.73 17.67 -0.59
CA TRP A 286 28.86 18.17 0.47
C TRP A 286 29.69 18.72 1.62
N ASP A 287 29.44 19.97 2.00
CA ASP A 287 30.12 20.60 3.13
C ASP A 287 29.47 20.18 4.45
N GLU A 288 30.17 19.27 5.14
CA GLU A 288 29.80 18.76 6.46
C GLU A 288 29.93 19.82 7.57
N THR A 289 30.71 20.89 7.34
CA THR A 289 31.27 21.78 8.38
C THR A 289 30.77 23.23 8.30
N GLY A 290 30.45 23.75 7.12
CA GLY A 290 30.27 25.19 6.85
C GLY A 290 28.91 25.64 6.34
N GLY A 291 27.85 24.83 6.50
CA GLY A 291 26.47 25.30 6.30
C GLY A 291 25.47 24.32 5.72
N ALA A 292 25.82 23.05 5.56
CA ALA A 292 24.97 22.04 4.92
C ALA A 292 24.58 22.44 3.48
N ALA A 293 25.60 22.65 2.66
CA ALA A 293 25.47 23.03 1.26
C ALA A 293 26.47 22.25 0.39
N TYR A 294 26.25 22.25 -0.93
CA TYR A 294 27.19 21.70 -1.88
C TYR A 294 28.19 22.75 -2.37
N ASP A 295 29.37 22.28 -2.75
CA ASP A 295 30.39 23.06 -3.45
C ASP A 295 29.91 23.44 -4.86
N THR A 296 29.20 24.56 -4.99
CA THR A 296 28.73 25.11 -6.28
C THR A 296 29.56 26.31 -6.76
N GLY A 297 30.76 26.51 -6.22
CA GLY A 297 31.68 27.59 -6.59
C GLY A 297 31.69 28.80 -5.64
N SER A 298 30.58 29.10 -4.95
CA SER A 298 30.52 30.12 -3.89
C SER A 298 30.70 29.55 -2.47
N ALA A 299 30.43 28.26 -2.28
CA ALA A 299 30.61 27.53 -1.01
C ALA A 299 31.92 26.70 -0.95
N GLY A 300 32.54 26.44 -2.10
CA GLY A 300 33.77 25.67 -2.30
C GLY A 300 33.93 25.31 -3.79
N PRO A 301 35.14 25.02 -4.30
CA PRO A 301 35.33 24.71 -5.71
C PRO A 301 34.87 23.27 -6.01
N ALA A 302 33.85 23.13 -6.86
CA ALA A 302 33.49 21.83 -7.43
C ALA A 302 34.69 21.21 -8.15
N THR A 303 34.78 19.88 -8.14
CA THR A 303 35.87 19.14 -8.79
C THR A 303 35.44 18.72 -10.20
N THR A 304 36.10 19.22 -11.23
CA THR A 304 35.91 18.75 -12.60
C THR A 304 36.64 17.42 -12.80
N ILE A 305 35.88 16.34 -13.00
CA ILE A 305 36.44 15.01 -13.28
C ILE A 305 36.91 14.92 -14.73
N GLN A 306 36.10 15.46 -15.65
CA GLN A 306 36.38 15.47 -17.08
C GLN A 306 35.77 16.73 -17.70
N VAL A 307 36.51 17.38 -18.59
CA VAL A 307 35.95 18.40 -19.49
C VAL A 307 35.50 17.71 -20.78
N GLY A 308 34.22 17.83 -21.11
CA GLY A 308 33.65 17.27 -22.33
C GLY A 308 33.86 18.15 -23.55
N THR A 309 33.74 17.56 -24.74
CA THR A 309 33.77 18.33 -26.00
C THR A 309 32.43 18.96 -26.38
N GLY A 310 31.33 18.53 -25.75
CA GLY A 310 29.98 18.99 -26.02
C GLY A 310 29.43 19.94 -24.94
N PRO A 311 28.20 20.44 -25.12
CA PRO A 311 27.61 21.45 -24.25
C PRO A 311 26.98 20.86 -22.97
N ARG A 312 26.99 19.53 -22.81
CA ARG A 312 26.24 18.85 -21.74
C ARG A 312 27.10 18.57 -20.52
N THR A 313 26.49 18.67 -19.35
CA THR A 313 27.14 18.44 -18.06
C THR A 313 26.45 17.33 -17.29
N VAL A 314 27.24 16.50 -16.61
CA VAL A 314 26.80 15.54 -15.60
C VAL A 314 27.23 16.07 -14.24
N HIS A 315 26.26 16.39 -13.41
CA HIS A 315 26.46 16.85 -12.04
C HIS A 315 26.38 15.67 -11.08
N ILE A 316 27.44 15.45 -10.31
CA ILE A 316 27.54 14.41 -9.30
C ILE A 316 27.47 15.09 -7.92
N TRP A 317 26.32 14.96 -7.26
CA TRP A 317 26.03 15.50 -5.95
C TRP A 317 26.42 14.48 -4.87
N ARG A 318 27.63 14.64 -4.32
CA ARG A 318 28.21 13.68 -3.37
C ARG A 318 27.86 14.08 -1.93
N ALA A 319 26.70 13.62 -1.46
CA ALA A 319 26.21 13.76 -0.08
C ALA A 319 26.74 12.68 0.86
N CYS A 320 28.04 12.38 0.77
CA CYS A 320 28.70 11.41 1.64
C CYS A 320 29.26 12.13 2.87
N ALA A 321 28.91 11.67 4.08
CA ALA A 321 29.32 12.33 5.31
C ALA A 321 29.82 11.33 6.37
N ALA A 322 30.93 11.67 7.02
CA ALA A 322 31.63 10.73 7.89
C ALA A 322 30.86 10.42 9.18
N GLY A 323 30.74 9.12 9.49
CA GLY A 323 30.01 8.66 10.69
C GLY A 323 28.49 8.89 10.66
N MET A 324 27.95 9.32 9.52
CA MET A 324 26.55 9.70 9.38
C MET A 324 25.64 8.51 9.03
N ARG A 325 24.40 8.60 9.54
CA ARG A 325 23.32 7.61 9.36
C ARG A 325 22.33 8.07 8.29
N THR A 326 21.35 7.22 7.97
CA THR A 326 20.30 7.53 6.98
C THR A 326 19.48 8.78 7.32
N ASP A 327 19.52 9.27 8.56
CA ASP A 327 18.80 10.46 9.00
C ASP A 327 19.53 11.78 8.73
N TYR A 328 20.81 11.72 8.33
CA TYR A 328 21.67 12.90 8.25
C TYR A 328 21.13 13.96 7.29
N LEU A 329 20.67 13.54 6.11
CA LEU A 329 20.17 14.43 5.07
C LEU A 329 18.70 14.84 5.29
N LEU A 330 18.03 14.29 6.29
CA LEU A 330 16.63 14.61 6.58
C LEU A 330 16.50 15.95 7.33
N GLY A 331 15.26 16.41 7.51
CA GLY A 331 14.98 17.67 8.22
C GLY A 331 15.44 18.89 7.41
N SER A 332 16.13 19.83 8.06
CA SER A 332 16.53 21.11 7.45
C SER A 332 17.50 20.97 6.28
N ARG A 333 18.24 19.86 6.18
CA ARG A 333 19.18 19.60 5.07
C ARG A 333 18.48 19.09 3.81
N TRP A 334 17.27 18.54 3.94
CA TRP A 334 16.61 17.80 2.87
C TRP A 334 16.45 18.59 1.57
N GLN A 335 16.05 19.86 1.69
CA GLN A 335 15.83 20.70 0.53
C GLN A 335 17.12 20.91 -0.28
N ALA A 336 18.24 21.23 0.41
CA ALA A 336 19.51 21.51 -0.25
C ALA A 336 20.23 20.22 -0.69
N ALA A 337 20.24 19.19 0.17
CA ALA A 337 20.94 17.94 -0.07
C ALA A 337 20.29 17.08 -1.15
N VAL A 338 18.96 17.10 -1.25
CA VAL A 338 18.18 16.17 -2.06
C VAL A 338 17.34 16.91 -3.10
N VAL A 339 16.36 17.71 -2.68
CA VAL A 339 15.35 18.27 -3.60
C VAL A 339 16.01 19.17 -4.66
N ALA A 340 16.92 20.04 -4.25
CA ALA A 340 17.60 20.99 -5.14
C ALA A 340 18.51 20.32 -6.19
N THR A 341 18.89 19.05 -5.99
CA THR A 341 19.75 18.31 -6.93
C THR A 341 19.02 17.89 -8.20
N ASN A 342 17.69 17.75 -8.13
CA ASN A 342 16.85 17.23 -9.22
C ASN A 342 17.45 15.98 -9.90
N ALA A 343 17.91 15.01 -9.09
CA ALA A 343 18.67 13.86 -9.58
C ALA A 343 17.85 12.98 -10.53
N ASP A 344 18.51 12.45 -11.56
CA ASP A 344 18.01 11.41 -12.48
C ASP A 344 18.34 9.99 -11.99
N LEU A 345 19.34 9.86 -11.11
CA LEU A 345 19.81 8.62 -10.50
C LEU A 345 20.26 8.90 -9.06
N VAL A 346 19.94 8.00 -8.14
CA VAL A 346 20.35 8.05 -6.75
C VAL A 346 21.04 6.74 -6.37
N PHE A 347 22.27 6.83 -5.87
CA PHE A 347 22.95 5.73 -5.20
C PHE A 347 22.86 5.91 -3.70
N VAL A 348 22.30 4.94 -2.98
CA VAL A 348 22.16 4.99 -1.51
C VAL A 348 23.18 4.06 -0.87
N GLU A 349 24.14 4.63 -0.16
CA GLU A 349 25.17 3.89 0.59
C GLU A 349 25.05 4.21 2.09
N HIS A 350 24.30 3.39 2.81
CA HIS A 350 24.21 3.48 4.27
C HIS A 350 24.08 2.08 4.89
N GLY A 351 24.78 1.80 5.97
CA GLY A 351 24.58 0.59 6.77
C GLY A 351 25.46 0.47 8.01
N LYS A 352 26.76 0.73 7.87
CA LYS A 352 27.78 0.63 8.93
C LYS A 352 27.38 1.44 10.15
N ASN A 353 26.87 2.64 9.95
CA ASN A 353 26.56 3.57 11.03
C ASN A 353 25.22 3.30 11.74
N GLU A 354 24.40 2.35 11.28
CA GLU A 354 23.05 2.08 11.83
C GLU A 354 23.01 1.28 13.15
N GLY A 355 24.11 1.26 13.90
CA GLY A 355 24.23 0.56 15.17
C GLY A 355 24.31 -0.96 15.03
N SER A 356 24.20 -1.68 16.15
CA SER A 356 24.37 -3.14 16.23
C SER A 356 23.07 -3.88 16.57
N LEU A 357 23.08 -5.21 16.44
CA LEU A 357 21.96 -6.09 16.81
C LEU A 357 21.45 -5.83 18.24
N ALA A 358 22.35 -5.58 19.18
CA ALA A 358 22.01 -5.36 20.59
C ALA A 358 21.19 -4.08 20.83
N ALA A 359 21.24 -3.10 19.91
CA ALA A 359 20.64 -1.79 20.10
C ALA A 359 19.21 -1.65 19.56
N ALA A 360 18.77 -2.54 18.64
CA ALA A 360 17.38 -2.70 18.14
C ALA A 360 17.26 -3.61 16.90
N GLY A 361 18.38 -4.03 16.28
CA GLY A 361 18.41 -5.06 15.24
C GLY A 361 17.63 -4.75 13.93
N PRO A 362 17.24 -5.79 13.18
CA PRO A 362 16.71 -5.67 11.81
C PRO A 362 15.49 -4.75 11.63
N ILE A 363 14.60 -4.71 12.62
CA ILE A 363 13.36 -3.91 12.52
C ILE A 363 13.67 -2.42 12.47
N MET A 364 14.64 -1.97 13.28
CA MET A 364 15.06 -0.58 13.29
C MET A 364 15.79 -0.21 12.00
N TRP A 365 16.74 -1.04 11.57
CA TRP A 365 17.48 -0.81 10.32
C TRP A 365 16.52 -0.69 9.14
N ARG A 366 15.52 -1.57 9.07
CA ARG A 366 14.46 -1.50 8.05
C ARG A 366 13.71 -0.18 8.10
N GLY A 367 13.26 0.25 9.28
CA GLY A 367 12.49 1.48 9.45
C GLY A 367 13.27 2.74 9.07
N GLN A 368 14.54 2.83 9.50
CA GLN A 368 15.43 3.95 9.16
C GLN A 368 15.75 4.01 7.67
N TYR A 369 15.96 2.85 7.05
CA TYR A 369 16.28 2.78 5.63
C TYR A 369 15.06 3.13 4.77
N LEU A 370 13.88 2.59 5.11
CA LEU A 370 12.61 2.98 4.46
C LEU A 370 12.30 4.47 4.60
N ALA A 371 12.62 5.08 5.75
CA ALA A 371 12.43 6.52 5.94
C ALA A 371 13.23 7.36 4.93
N LEU A 372 14.47 6.95 4.64
CA LEU A 372 15.30 7.61 3.64
C LEU A 372 14.85 7.26 2.21
N THR A 373 14.73 5.98 1.87
CA THR A 373 14.49 5.55 0.48
C THR A 373 13.09 5.94 -0.01
N GLU A 374 12.07 5.84 0.83
CA GLU A 374 10.71 6.26 0.43
C GLU A 374 10.59 7.79 0.36
N ALA A 375 11.34 8.54 1.21
CA ALA A 375 11.41 9.99 1.08
C ALA A 375 12.14 10.41 -0.20
N LEU A 376 13.25 9.76 -0.54
CA LEU A 376 13.98 9.96 -1.80
C LEU A 376 13.05 9.69 -3.00
N SER A 377 12.35 8.55 -2.99
CA SER A 377 11.42 8.19 -4.05
C SER A 377 10.22 9.13 -4.15
N ALA A 378 9.81 9.79 -3.06
CA ALA A 378 8.74 10.78 -3.08
C ALA A 378 9.22 12.14 -3.62
N ALA A 379 10.43 12.58 -3.23
CA ALA A 379 11.00 13.86 -3.63
C ALA A 379 11.57 13.85 -5.06
N LEU A 380 12.09 12.70 -5.50
CA LEU A 380 12.73 12.49 -6.80
C LEU A 380 12.02 11.34 -7.55
N PRO A 381 10.72 11.48 -7.89
CA PRO A 381 9.90 10.37 -8.38
C PRO A 381 10.34 9.80 -9.74
N TYR A 382 11.16 10.54 -10.49
CA TYR A 382 11.67 10.11 -11.78
C TYR A 382 13.06 9.48 -11.69
N ALA A 383 13.76 9.62 -10.56
CA ALA A 383 15.09 9.08 -10.38
C ALA A 383 15.06 7.56 -10.22
N GLY A 384 15.99 6.88 -10.88
CA GLY A 384 16.30 5.49 -10.53
C GLY A 384 16.99 5.44 -9.17
N ILE A 385 16.62 4.50 -8.32
CA ILE A 385 17.27 4.28 -7.01
C ILE A 385 18.06 2.98 -7.06
N VAL A 386 19.33 3.05 -6.67
CA VAL A 386 20.25 1.91 -6.56
C VAL A 386 20.84 1.88 -5.16
N LEU A 387 20.68 0.77 -4.45
CA LEU A 387 21.27 0.56 -3.13
C LEU A 387 22.68 0.01 -3.30
N VAL A 388 23.66 0.61 -2.64
CA VAL A 388 25.03 0.12 -2.55
C VAL A 388 25.19 -0.55 -1.20
N LEU A 389 25.19 -1.89 -1.18
CA LEU A 389 25.34 -2.67 0.04
C LEU A 389 26.81 -2.62 0.48
N GLU A 390 27.05 -2.09 1.67
CA GLU A 390 28.39 -1.77 2.17
C GLU A 390 29.23 -3.02 2.52
N PRO A 391 30.57 -2.94 2.42
CA PRO A 391 31.45 -4.08 2.64
C PRO A 391 31.49 -4.54 4.12
N PRO A 392 32.01 -5.76 4.40
CA PRO A 392 32.16 -6.25 5.78
C PRO A 392 33.00 -5.31 6.66
N ASN A 393 32.81 -5.38 7.98
CA ASN A 393 33.82 -4.89 8.93
C ASN A 393 34.69 -6.09 9.37
N THR A 394 35.87 -5.81 9.92
CA THR A 394 36.70 -6.83 10.55
C THR A 394 36.03 -7.30 11.85
N GLY A 395 35.61 -8.56 11.90
CA GLY A 395 35.07 -9.18 13.12
C GLY A 395 33.63 -8.79 13.50
N ASP A 396 32.94 -7.99 12.69
CA ASP A 396 31.52 -7.65 12.87
C ASP A 396 30.64 -8.49 11.92
N ASN A 397 29.70 -9.24 12.50
CA ASN A 397 28.79 -10.08 11.74
C ASN A 397 27.47 -9.37 11.38
N ASP A 398 27.24 -8.14 11.84
CA ASP A 398 25.96 -7.46 11.67
C ASP A 398 25.77 -6.94 10.24
N MET A 399 26.84 -6.65 9.51
CA MET A 399 26.76 -6.10 8.14
C MET A 399 26.04 -7.02 7.16
N ALA A 400 26.24 -8.34 7.25
CA ALA A 400 25.53 -9.29 6.41
C ALA A 400 24.01 -9.25 6.64
N LEU A 401 23.58 -9.06 7.90
CA LEU A 401 22.17 -8.95 8.25
C LEU A 401 21.56 -7.62 7.82
N LYS A 402 22.30 -6.51 7.98
CA LYS A 402 21.86 -5.19 7.48
C LYS A 402 21.67 -5.21 5.97
N ASN A 403 22.66 -5.72 5.23
CA ASN A 403 22.61 -5.80 3.78
C ASN A 403 21.46 -6.67 3.30
N ARG A 404 21.15 -7.79 3.99
CA ARG A 404 19.95 -8.58 3.70
C ARG A 404 18.67 -7.77 3.86
N VAL A 405 18.52 -7.02 4.96
CA VAL A 405 17.33 -6.17 5.18
C VAL A 405 17.17 -5.13 4.07
N TYR A 406 18.27 -4.54 3.60
CA TYR A 406 18.23 -3.53 2.54
C TYR A 406 17.96 -4.15 1.17
N GLU A 407 18.49 -5.35 0.91
CA GLU A 407 18.17 -6.12 -0.29
C GLU A 407 16.70 -6.53 -0.34
N GLU A 408 16.10 -6.93 0.79
CA GLU A 408 14.65 -7.19 0.89
C GLU A 408 13.82 -5.94 0.57
N ILE A 409 14.28 -4.75 0.99
CA ILE A 409 13.64 -3.47 0.61
C ILE A 409 13.78 -3.27 -0.91
N ALA A 410 14.97 -3.47 -1.48
CA ALA A 410 15.16 -3.32 -2.93
C ALA A 410 14.27 -4.25 -3.74
N GLN A 411 14.17 -5.52 -3.37
CA GLN A 411 13.31 -6.50 -4.03
C GLN A 411 11.83 -6.09 -3.93
N LEU A 412 11.38 -5.65 -2.76
CA LEU A 412 10.00 -5.23 -2.54
C LEU A 412 9.63 -3.97 -3.33
N ARG A 413 10.60 -3.08 -3.58
CA ARG A 413 10.38 -1.76 -4.18
C ARG A 413 10.83 -1.65 -5.63
N GLY A 414 11.50 -2.67 -6.18
CA GLY A 414 12.12 -2.61 -7.49
C GLY A 414 13.32 -1.66 -7.54
N TYR A 415 14.06 -1.52 -6.45
CA TYR A 415 15.31 -0.77 -6.45
C TYR A 415 16.45 -1.63 -7.03
N GLY A 416 17.44 -0.97 -7.63
CA GLY A 416 18.69 -1.62 -8.02
C GLY A 416 19.52 -1.95 -6.80
N VAL A 417 20.43 -2.92 -6.94
CA VAL A 417 21.39 -3.33 -5.92
C VAL A 417 22.78 -3.46 -6.52
N VAL A 418 23.77 -2.89 -5.84
CA VAL A 418 25.20 -3.14 -6.03
C VAL A 418 25.72 -3.76 -4.74
N ASN A 419 26.01 -5.05 -4.78
CA ASN A 419 26.40 -5.80 -3.59
C ASN A 419 27.93 -5.81 -3.43
N THR A 420 28.48 -4.75 -2.83
CA THR A 420 29.93 -4.69 -2.58
C THR A 420 30.36 -5.62 -1.45
N HIS A 421 29.43 -5.98 -0.55
CA HIS A 421 29.68 -6.96 0.50
C HIS A 421 30.11 -8.31 -0.06
N ASP A 422 29.34 -8.87 -0.98
CA ASP A 422 29.65 -10.16 -1.57
C ASP A 422 30.89 -10.11 -2.47
N ALA A 423 31.16 -8.95 -3.10
CA ALA A 423 32.40 -8.74 -3.84
C ALA A 423 33.64 -8.85 -2.91
N PHE A 424 33.57 -8.29 -1.70
CA PHE A 424 34.64 -8.43 -0.71
C PHE A 424 34.77 -9.87 -0.23
N LEU A 425 33.65 -10.56 0.05
CA LEU A 425 33.68 -11.97 0.45
C LEU A 425 34.26 -12.87 -0.65
N ALA A 426 33.96 -12.58 -1.92
CA ALA A 426 34.43 -13.33 -3.07
C ALA A 426 35.96 -13.29 -3.26
N THR A 427 36.65 -12.33 -2.63
CA THR A 427 38.13 -12.28 -2.62
C THR A 427 38.77 -13.45 -1.86
N GLY A 428 37.99 -14.16 -1.02
CA GLY A 428 38.48 -15.20 -0.11
C GLY A 428 39.27 -14.66 1.09
N ASN A 429 39.60 -13.36 1.10
CA ASN A 429 40.26 -12.67 2.22
C ASN A 429 39.79 -11.20 2.30
N PRO A 430 38.52 -10.97 2.71
CA PRO A 430 37.96 -9.62 2.78
C PRO A 430 38.76 -8.68 3.68
N ASN A 431 39.38 -9.19 4.75
CA ASN A 431 40.16 -8.40 5.70
C ASN A 431 41.39 -7.74 5.06
N ALA A 432 41.93 -8.29 3.96
CA ALA A 432 43.04 -7.65 3.25
C ALA A 432 42.63 -6.34 2.54
N TYR A 433 41.34 -6.16 2.29
CA TYR A 433 40.75 -5.00 1.62
C TYR A 433 40.15 -3.98 2.60
N ILE A 434 40.31 -4.20 3.90
CA ILE A 434 39.82 -3.33 4.98
C ILE A 434 41.04 -2.77 5.74
N LYS A 435 41.01 -1.48 6.06
CA LYS A 435 42.05 -0.79 6.82
C LYS A 435 42.18 -1.38 8.22
N ALA A 436 43.28 -1.04 8.90
CA ALA A 436 43.54 -1.46 10.27
C ALA A 436 42.48 -0.97 11.29
N ASP A 437 41.69 0.05 10.94
CA ASP A 437 40.54 0.48 11.75
C ASP A 437 39.37 -0.50 11.74
N GLY A 438 39.42 -1.52 10.88
CA GLY A 438 38.44 -2.58 10.77
C GLY A 438 37.13 -2.18 10.10
N ILE A 439 36.99 -0.95 9.59
CA ILE A 439 35.72 -0.40 9.08
C ILE A 439 35.86 0.03 7.62
N HIS A 440 36.90 0.80 7.31
CA HIS A 440 37.03 1.46 6.01
C HIS A 440 37.75 0.56 5.00
N PRO A 441 37.34 0.55 3.72
CA PRO A 441 38.13 -0.07 2.68
C PRO A 441 39.53 0.54 2.60
N THR A 442 40.52 -0.29 2.31
CA THR A 442 41.85 0.19 1.91
C THR A 442 41.76 1.00 0.63
N THR A 443 42.65 1.97 0.51
CA THR A 443 42.80 2.87 -0.64
C THR A 443 44.16 2.68 -1.28
N SER A 444 44.48 3.46 -2.31
CA SER A 444 45.83 3.47 -2.90
C SER A 444 46.92 3.91 -1.91
N ALA A 445 46.57 4.64 -0.84
CA ALA A 445 47.49 5.06 0.21
C ALA A 445 47.95 3.91 1.12
N ASP A 446 47.24 2.78 1.12
CA ASP A 446 47.48 1.63 2.01
C ASP A 446 48.36 0.54 1.35
N ALA A 447 48.98 0.83 0.19
CA ALA A 447 49.85 -0.10 -0.52
C ALA A 447 50.98 -0.63 0.39
N PRO A 448 51.32 -1.94 0.33
CA PRO A 448 50.96 -2.90 -0.71
C PRO A 448 49.64 -3.66 -0.48
N ALA A 449 48.79 -3.26 0.47
CA ALA A 449 47.47 -3.85 0.62
C ALA A 449 46.65 -3.69 -0.67
N PRO A 450 45.82 -4.67 -1.06
CA PRO A 450 44.93 -4.52 -2.19
C PRO A 450 43.93 -3.40 -1.92
N ASN A 451 43.48 -2.68 -2.96
CA ASN A 451 42.64 -1.47 -2.81
C ASN A 451 41.14 -1.83 -2.77
N GLY A 452 40.53 -1.79 -1.58
CA GLY A 452 39.11 -2.02 -1.37
C GLY A 452 38.19 -0.95 -1.97
N SER A 453 38.57 0.32 -1.93
CA SER A 453 37.79 1.39 -2.57
C SER A 453 37.73 1.21 -4.10
N GLN A 454 38.79 0.71 -4.71
CA GLN A 454 38.81 0.35 -6.13
C GLN A 454 37.86 -0.82 -6.44
N LEU A 455 37.84 -1.86 -5.61
CA LEU A 455 36.91 -2.99 -5.76
C LEU A 455 35.44 -2.53 -5.71
N MET A 456 35.10 -1.62 -4.81
CA MET A 456 33.76 -1.01 -4.77
C MET A 456 33.46 -0.22 -6.05
N ALA A 457 34.40 0.59 -6.53
CA ALA A 457 34.23 1.37 -7.76
C ALA A 457 33.98 0.48 -8.98
N GLU A 458 34.69 -0.66 -9.07
CA GLU A 458 34.51 -1.66 -10.13
C GLU A 458 33.11 -2.31 -10.08
N CYS A 459 32.55 -2.54 -8.89
CA CYS A 459 31.19 -3.05 -8.74
C CYS A 459 30.15 -2.07 -9.30
N LEU A 460 30.29 -0.77 -9.02
CA LEU A 460 29.42 0.26 -9.58
C LEU A 460 29.61 0.38 -11.10
N LEU A 461 30.85 0.30 -11.58
CA LEU A 461 31.15 0.36 -13.00
C LEU A 461 30.55 -0.81 -13.77
N ALA A 462 30.54 -2.01 -13.18
CA ALA A 462 29.86 -3.19 -13.74
C ALA A 462 28.34 -2.97 -13.79
N ALA A 463 27.75 -2.45 -12.71
CA ALA A 463 26.32 -2.15 -12.65
C ALA A 463 25.84 -1.18 -13.75
N MET A 464 26.68 -0.22 -14.14
CA MET A 464 26.40 0.73 -15.23
C MET A 464 26.59 0.16 -16.64
N GLN A 465 27.13 -1.05 -16.79
CA GLN A 465 27.36 -1.72 -18.08
C GLN A 465 26.32 -2.78 -18.42
N LEU A 466 25.50 -3.16 -17.45
CA LEU A 466 24.49 -4.19 -17.64
C LEU A 466 23.43 -3.68 -18.61
N ASP A 467 23.39 -4.29 -19.79
CA ASP A 467 22.39 -4.02 -20.83
C ASP A 467 21.11 -4.82 -20.52
N ILE A 468 19.92 -4.26 -20.76
CA ILE A 468 18.61 -4.90 -20.51
C ILE A 468 18.35 -5.97 -21.59
N ARG A 469 19.20 -6.99 -21.68
CA ARG A 469 19.05 -8.01 -22.73
C ARG A 469 18.39 -9.30 -22.27
N THR A 470 18.31 -9.61 -20.98
CA THR A 470 17.81 -10.93 -20.55
C THR A 470 17.22 -10.95 -19.13
N GLY A 471 15.99 -10.47 -18.93
CA GLY A 471 15.26 -10.73 -17.69
C GLY A 471 14.01 -9.88 -17.48
N ALA A 472 12.98 -10.44 -16.84
CA ALA A 472 11.85 -9.68 -16.32
C ALA A 472 12.36 -8.74 -15.21
N VAL A 473 12.29 -7.43 -15.45
CA VAL A 473 12.67 -6.43 -14.44
C VAL A 473 11.44 -6.07 -13.62
N HIS A 474 11.53 -6.19 -12.30
CA HIS A 474 10.60 -5.49 -11.42
C HIS A 474 10.85 -3.99 -11.53
N ALA A 475 9.92 -3.28 -12.17
CA ALA A 475 9.99 -1.83 -12.27
C ALA A 475 9.97 -1.19 -10.87
N GLN A 476 10.79 -0.15 -10.67
CA GLN A 476 10.74 0.66 -9.46
C GLN A 476 9.31 1.15 -9.20
N GLN A 477 8.82 0.86 -8.00
CA GLN A 477 7.48 1.27 -7.58
C GLN A 477 7.49 2.74 -7.13
N THR A 478 6.37 3.43 -7.32
CA THR A 478 6.15 4.76 -6.73
C THR A 478 6.25 4.69 -5.22
N SER A 479 6.82 5.73 -4.59
CA SER A 479 6.99 5.83 -3.13
C SER A 479 5.72 5.42 -2.37
N SER A 480 5.87 4.53 -1.40
CA SER A 480 4.75 4.04 -0.59
C SER A 480 4.22 5.16 0.32
N LEU A 481 5.06 6.15 0.67
CA LEU A 481 4.67 7.39 1.35
C LEU A 481 3.81 8.33 0.49
N THR A 482 3.54 8.00 -0.77
CA THR A 482 2.58 8.74 -1.61
C THR A 482 1.33 7.92 -1.93
N SER A 483 1.34 6.62 -1.59
CA SER A 483 0.19 5.74 -1.71
C SER A 483 -0.68 5.82 -0.46
N SER A 484 -2.00 5.79 -0.65
CA SER A 484 -2.95 5.72 0.47
C SER A 484 -3.19 4.27 0.92
N ALA A 485 -3.52 4.10 2.21
CA ALA A 485 -4.07 2.86 2.74
C ALA A 485 -5.03 3.14 3.91
N PRO A 486 -5.96 2.22 4.21
CA PRO A 486 -6.85 2.35 5.35
C PRO A 486 -6.06 2.61 6.64
N GLN A 487 -6.38 3.73 7.28
CA GLN A 487 -5.82 4.11 8.56
C GLN A 487 -6.40 3.22 9.66
N LEU A 488 -5.52 2.70 10.53
CA LEU A 488 -5.90 1.88 11.68
C LEU A 488 -6.12 2.70 12.98
N LEU A 489 -5.59 3.94 13.03
CA LEU A 489 -5.86 4.89 14.11
C LEU A 489 -7.06 5.79 13.80
N SER A 490 -7.97 6.00 14.75
CA SER A 490 -9.19 6.80 14.54
C SER A 490 -8.95 8.27 14.17
N ASN A 491 -7.78 8.85 14.45
CA ASN A 491 -7.54 10.29 14.28
C ASN A 491 -6.04 10.63 14.02
N GLY A 492 -5.32 9.77 13.30
CA GLY A 492 -3.87 9.93 13.10
C GLY A 492 -3.42 11.20 12.36
N ASN A 493 -4.31 11.94 11.69
CA ASN A 493 -4.01 13.24 11.08
C ASN A 493 -4.41 14.43 11.97
N PHE A 494 -4.98 14.17 13.16
CA PHE A 494 -5.44 15.16 14.12
C PHE A 494 -6.56 16.09 13.64
N ALA A 495 -7.38 15.67 12.66
CA ALA A 495 -8.52 16.46 12.20
C ALA A 495 -9.54 16.70 13.34
N ALA A 496 -9.76 15.69 14.19
CA ALA A 496 -10.60 15.79 15.38
C ALA A 496 -9.77 16.21 16.61
N PHE A 497 -9.46 17.51 16.71
CA PHE A 497 -8.71 18.07 17.84
C PHE A 497 -9.46 19.29 18.40
N GLY A 498 -10.62 19.05 19.01
CA GLY A 498 -11.46 20.08 19.63
C GLY A 498 -11.22 20.29 21.13
N GLY A 499 -10.74 19.26 21.83
CA GLY A 499 -10.51 19.27 23.28
C GLY A 499 -9.05 19.53 23.69
N ALA A 500 -8.76 19.23 24.96
CA ALA A 500 -7.41 19.31 25.53
C ALA A 500 -6.43 18.25 24.98
N VAL A 501 -6.97 17.16 24.42
CA VAL A 501 -6.25 16.05 23.77
C VAL A 501 -7.01 15.72 22.47
N PRO A 502 -6.33 15.34 21.37
CA PRO A 502 -7.03 14.90 20.16
C PRO A 502 -7.85 13.63 20.42
N ASP A 503 -8.98 13.51 19.74
CA ASP A 503 -9.89 12.39 19.92
C ASP A 503 -9.18 11.06 19.60
N GLY A 504 -9.41 10.03 20.43
CA GLY A 504 -8.78 8.72 20.28
C GLY A 504 -7.34 8.60 20.80
N PHE A 505 -6.79 9.65 21.42
CA PHE A 505 -5.44 9.63 21.99
C PHE A 505 -5.42 9.76 23.51
N VAL A 506 -4.37 9.19 24.10
CA VAL A 506 -4.01 9.36 25.51
C VAL A 506 -2.63 10.03 25.61
N VAL A 507 -2.51 11.04 26.46
CA VAL A 507 -1.26 11.77 26.69
C VAL A 507 -0.76 11.50 28.11
N SER A 508 0.56 11.37 28.27
CA SER A 508 1.21 11.17 29.59
C SER A 508 2.51 11.96 29.66
N GLY A 509 2.80 12.57 30.82
CA GLY A 509 4.02 13.36 31.05
C GLY A 509 4.19 14.57 30.14
N ALA A 510 3.12 15.00 29.46
CA ALA A 510 3.15 16.03 28.44
C ALA A 510 1.83 16.82 28.37
N THR A 511 1.89 18.00 27.77
CA THR A 511 0.72 18.72 27.23
C THR A 511 0.75 18.65 25.72
N VAL A 512 -0.43 18.75 25.11
CA VAL A 512 -0.59 18.83 23.66
C VAL A 512 -1.33 20.09 23.27
N SER A 513 -0.99 20.65 22.11
CA SER A 513 -1.68 21.80 21.54
C SER A 513 -1.59 21.78 20.01
N LYS A 514 -2.40 22.61 19.34
CA LYS A 514 -2.26 22.82 17.90
C LYS A 514 -1.04 23.69 17.62
N ASP A 515 -0.14 23.21 16.77
CA ASP A 515 0.97 23.99 16.26
C ASP A 515 0.57 24.69 14.95
N THR A 516 0.32 25.99 15.03
CA THR A 516 -0.09 26.82 13.89
C THR A 516 1.04 27.71 13.38
N ARG A 517 2.27 27.54 13.90
CA ARG A 517 3.42 28.32 13.44
C ARG A 517 3.71 27.99 11.97
N ALA A 518 4.00 29.00 11.15
CA ALA A 518 4.36 28.79 9.75
C ALA A 518 5.57 27.86 9.62
N GLY A 519 5.47 26.83 8.78
CA GLY A 519 6.51 25.79 8.60
C GLY A 519 6.57 24.72 9.70
N TYR A 520 5.59 24.70 10.61
CA TYR A 520 5.41 23.67 11.66
C TYR A 520 4.19 22.79 11.40
N PHE A 521 3.65 22.79 10.19
CA PHE A 521 2.67 21.82 9.73
C PHE A 521 2.78 21.68 8.21
N GLU A 522 2.51 20.47 7.72
CA GLU A 522 2.35 20.15 6.30
C GLU A 522 0.96 19.54 6.02
N SER A 523 0.24 19.15 7.06
CA SER A 523 -1.14 18.67 7.02
C SER A 523 -2.10 19.74 6.48
N PRO A 524 -3.10 19.34 5.66
CA PRO A 524 -4.12 20.25 5.15
C PRO A 524 -5.01 20.86 6.25
N ASN A 525 -4.98 20.31 7.46
CA ASN A 525 -5.76 20.81 8.61
C ASN A 525 -5.36 22.25 9.05
N GLY A 526 -4.26 22.79 8.54
CA GLY A 526 -3.74 24.11 8.91
C GLY A 526 -3.01 24.14 10.27
N TYR A 527 -2.77 22.97 10.86
CA TYR A 527 -2.00 22.79 12.09
C TYR A 527 -1.46 21.37 12.19
N ALA A 528 -0.44 21.21 13.03
CA ALA A 528 0.08 19.92 13.50
C ALA A 528 -0.16 19.78 15.01
N LEU A 529 0.16 18.62 15.58
CA LEU A 529 0.16 18.44 17.04
C LEU A 529 1.52 18.84 17.63
N ARG A 530 1.55 19.78 18.56
CA ARG A 530 2.71 20.04 19.41
C ARG A 530 2.61 19.20 20.67
N LEU A 531 3.67 18.47 21.01
CA LEU A 531 3.78 17.67 22.24
C LEU A 531 4.91 18.25 23.10
N GLN A 532 4.58 18.76 24.28
CA GLN A 532 5.52 19.41 25.18
C GLN A 532 5.60 18.67 26.52
N ALA A 533 6.81 18.30 26.97
CA ALA A 533 6.98 17.65 28.27
C ALA A 533 6.58 18.60 29.41
N THR A 534 5.93 18.08 30.45
CA THR A 534 5.50 18.86 31.63
C THR A 534 6.43 18.74 32.82
N GLY A 535 7.42 17.86 32.77
CA GLY A 535 8.36 17.64 33.86
C GLY A 535 9.38 16.56 33.54
N PRO A 536 10.24 16.18 34.51
CA PRO A 536 11.28 15.17 34.33
C PRO A 536 10.70 13.76 34.41
N ALA A 537 9.79 13.44 33.50
CA ALA A 537 9.16 12.13 33.34
C ALA A 537 9.07 11.80 31.85
N GLN A 538 8.89 10.51 31.52
CA GLN A 538 8.65 10.12 30.14
C GLN A 538 7.40 10.86 29.61
N SER A 539 7.56 11.50 28.46
CA SER A 539 6.49 12.28 27.82
C SER A 539 6.07 11.57 26.54
N LEU A 540 4.77 11.35 26.35
CA LEU A 540 4.25 10.62 25.20
C LEU A 540 2.80 10.98 24.86
N ILE A 541 2.44 10.68 23.62
CA ILE A 541 1.07 10.52 23.14
C ILE A 541 0.93 9.11 22.56
N ARG A 542 -0.19 8.44 22.83
CA ARG A 542 -0.47 7.08 22.32
C ARG A 542 -1.88 6.96 21.76
N GLY A 543 -2.02 6.16 20.72
CA GLY A 543 -3.31 5.72 20.18
C GLY A 543 -3.45 4.21 20.30
N ASP A 544 -4.63 3.74 20.71
CA ASP A 544 -4.98 2.32 20.76
C ASP A 544 -5.57 1.88 19.42
N ILE A 545 -5.23 0.68 18.97
CA ILE A 545 -5.62 0.11 17.67
C ILE A 545 -6.41 -1.19 17.90
N PRO A 546 -7.53 -1.43 17.18
CA PRO A 546 -8.25 -2.70 17.26
C PRO A 546 -7.36 -3.89 16.87
N VAL A 547 -6.97 -4.72 17.85
CA VAL A 547 -5.97 -5.78 17.64
C VAL A 547 -6.54 -7.05 17.02
N ALA A 548 -7.82 -7.37 17.27
CA ALA A 548 -8.43 -8.63 16.87
C ALA A 548 -8.27 -8.96 15.36
N PRO A 549 -8.53 -8.05 14.41
CA PRO A 549 -8.36 -8.33 12.98
C PRO A 549 -6.90 -8.30 12.50
N LEU A 550 -5.95 -7.94 13.38
CA LEU A 550 -4.55 -7.70 13.04
C LEU A 550 -3.62 -8.80 13.56
N ARG A 551 -4.09 -9.70 14.42
CA ARG A 551 -3.30 -10.85 14.93
C ARG A 551 -2.74 -11.67 13.77
N GLY A 552 -1.44 -11.98 13.84
CA GLY A 552 -0.70 -12.71 12.80
C GLY A 552 -0.29 -11.86 11.60
N LYS A 553 -0.75 -10.61 11.50
CA LYS A 553 -0.48 -9.71 10.36
C LYS A 553 0.64 -8.72 10.66
N TYR A 554 1.22 -8.16 9.60
CA TYR A 554 2.16 -7.06 9.73
C TYR A 554 1.42 -5.72 9.85
N VAL A 555 1.93 -4.85 10.71
CA VAL A 555 1.46 -3.48 10.88
C VAL A 555 2.67 -2.54 10.83
N THR A 556 2.55 -1.50 10.02
CA THR A 556 3.57 -0.45 9.89
C THR A 556 3.06 0.86 10.49
N LEU A 557 3.84 1.43 11.41
CA LEU A 557 3.70 2.78 11.95
C LEU A 557 4.65 3.71 11.20
N ALA A 558 4.14 4.80 10.63
CA ALA A 558 4.91 5.89 10.06
C ALA A 558 4.49 7.21 10.70
N VAL A 559 5.43 7.94 11.28
CA VAL A 559 5.17 9.24 11.93
C VAL A 559 5.97 10.32 11.25
N LYS A 560 5.27 11.34 10.75
CA LYS A 560 5.87 12.54 10.18
C LYS A 560 5.99 13.59 11.27
N MET A 561 7.22 13.96 11.61
CA MET A 561 7.49 14.85 12.74
C MET A 561 8.65 15.80 12.49
N ARG A 562 8.67 16.88 13.27
CA ARG A 562 9.71 17.89 13.32
C ARG A 562 10.28 17.95 14.73
N LEU A 563 11.60 17.90 14.82
CA LEU A 563 12.36 18.04 16.06
C LEU A 563 13.17 19.34 16.01
N PRO A 564 13.16 20.18 17.05
CA PRO A 564 13.91 21.43 17.05
C PRO A 564 15.41 21.17 17.10
N ALA A 565 16.23 22.06 16.53
CA ALA A 565 17.69 22.02 16.69
C ALA A 565 18.13 21.79 18.14
N GLY A 566 19.19 21.00 18.32
CA GLY A 566 19.72 20.65 19.64
C GLY A 566 18.87 19.68 20.44
N ALA A 567 17.73 19.19 19.91
CA ALA A 567 16.94 18.15 20.58
C ALA A 567 17.80 16.89 20.82
N GLY A 568 17.88 16.47 22.09
CA GLY A 568 18.57 15.25 22.50
C GLY A 568 18.00 14.01 21.82
N GLY A 569 18.81 12.96 21.66
CA GLY A 569 18.41 11.78 20.89
C GLY A 569 17.18 11.04 21.44
N THR A 570 16.85 11.17 22.72
CA THR A 570 15.70 10.45 23.30
C THR A 570 14.34 11.05 22.91
N ARG A 571 14.36 12.18 22.18
CA ARG A 571 13.16 12.91 21.74
C ARG A 571 12.65 12.43 20.39
N GLY A 572 11.32 12.42 20.25
CA GLY A 572 10.66 12.00 19.01
C GLY A 572 10.89 10.51 18.69
N ARG A 573 11.09 9.65 19.69
CA ARG A 573 11.09 8.21 19.44
C ARG A 573 9.66 7.74 19.17
N ILE A 574 9.52 6.71 18.36
CA ILE A 574 8.22 6.06 18.12
C ILE A 574 8.28 4.62 18.59
N SER A 575 7.15 4.05 18.96
CA SER A 575 7.03 2.66 19.38
C SER A 575 5.72 2.05 18.91
N LEU A 576 5.79 0.76 18.60
CA LEU A 576 4.65 -0.08 18.27
C LEU A 576 4.74 -1.32 19.17
N THR A 577 3.69 -1.57 19.95
CA THR A 577 3.64 -2.70 20.88
C THR A 577 2.27 -3.38 20.89
N ASP A 578 2.28 -4.70 20.90
CA ASP A 578 1.09 -5.55 20.94
C ASP A 578 0.87 -6.27 22.30
N GLY A 579 1.66 -5.87 23.30
CA GLY A 579 1.71 -6.49 24.63
C GLY A 579 2.60 -7.74 24.74
N VAL A 580 3.08 -8.28 23.61
CA VAL A 580 4.02 -9.41 23.56
C VAL A 580 5.36 -8.92 23.03
N THR A 581 5.33 -8.26 21.89
CA THR A 581 6.43 -7.58 21.24
C THR A 581 6.32 -6.08 21.51
N ASN A 582 7.45 -5.46 21.81
CA ASN A 582 7.57 -4.01 21.86
C ASN A 582 8.80 -3.58 21.07
N VAL A 583 8.58 -2.78 20.03
CA VAL A 583 9.67 -2.17 19.27
C VAL A 583 9.62 -0.67 19.49
N THR A 584 10.78 -0.09 19.77
CA THR A 584 10.97 1.37 19.88
C THR A 584 12.10 1.79 18.95
N SER A 585 11.89 2.84 18.16
CA SER A 585 12.93 3.39 17.29
C SER A 585 14.09 3.90 18.14
N SER A 586 15.34 3.73 17.70
CA SER A 586 16.48 4.27 18.44
C SER A 586 16.48 5.80 18.49
N SER A 587 17.26 6.33 19.44
CA SER A 587 17.36 7.77 19.73
C SER A 587 18.11 8.58 18.69
N ALA A 588 19.10 8.01 18.03
CA ALA A 588 20.15 8.85 17.45
C ALA A 588 19.83 9.32 16.03
N LEU A 589 18.57 9.63 15.71
CA LEU A 589 18.34 10.54 14.59
C LEU A 589 18.74 11.95 15.02
N SER A 590 19.98 12.20 15.43
CA SER A 590 20.46 13.48 15.96
C SER A 590 20.47 14.58 14.90
N HIS A 591 20.42 14.20 13.63
CA HIS A 591 20.69 15.10 12.52
C HIS A 591 19.42 15.57 11.81
N ALA A 592 18.36 14.75 11.84
CA ALA A 592 17.02 15.12 11.35
C ALA A 592 16.35 16.17 12.25
N ARG A 593 16.73 17.44 12.08
CA ARG A 593 16.33 18.59 12.91
C ARG A 593 15.78 19.71 12.05
N ASP A 594 14.93 20.56 12.62
CA ASP A 594 14.37 21.76 11.99
C ASP A 594 13.72 21.56 10.62
N GLY A 595 13.17 20.37 10.39
CA GLY A 595 12.34 20.04 9.25
C GLY A 595 11.55 18.76 9.50
N PHE A 596 10.51 18.54 8.71
CA PHE A 596 9.71 17.32 8.79
C PHE A 596 10.47 16.13 8.21
N HIS A 597 10.36 15.00 8.89
CA HIS A 597 10.90 13.72 8.44
C HIS A 597 10.03 12.59 8.95
N HIS A 598 10.14 11.43 8.30
CA HIS A 598 9.43 10.23 8.71
C HIS A 598 10.27 9.40 9.69
N LYS A 599 9.59 8.80 10.66
CA LYS A 599 10.09 7.65 11.43
C LYS A 599 9.17 6.48 11.18
N ILE A 600 9.74 5.30 10.93
CA ILE A 600 8.98 4.12 10.55
C ILE A 600 9.36 2.94 11.45
N LEU A 601 8.35 2.15 11.84
CA LEU A 601 8.50 0.86 12.50
C LEU A 601 7.49 -0.14 11.93
N THR A 602 7.87 -1.41 11.86
CA THR A 602 6.96 -2.50 11.46
C THR A 602 7.07 -3.65 12.45
N ILE A 603 5.94 -4.19 12.88
CA ILE A 603 5.90 -5.42 13.67
C ILE A 603 4.97 -6.44 13.00
N LYS A 604 5.23 -7.72 13.24
CA LYS A 604 4.20 -8.76 13.09
C LYS A 604 3.46 -8.86 14.41
N VAL A 605 2.16 -8.59 14.40
CA VAL A 605 1.32 -8.67 15.61
C VAL A 605 1.22 -10.13 16.03
N ALA A 606 1.52 -10.43 17.29
CA ALA A 606 1.46 -11.78 17.83
C ALA A 606 0.03 -12.34 17.77
N ASP A 607 -0.10 -13.64 17.53
CA ASP A 607 -1.41 -14.30 17.43
C ASP A 607 -2.21 -14.20 18.74
N ASN A 608 -1.50 -14.12 19.87
CA ASN A 608 -2.07 -13.95 21.21
C ASN A 608 -2.05 -12.50 21.72
N ALA A 609 -1.82 -11.51 20.85
CA ALA A 609 -1.77 -10.10 21.24
C ALA A 609 -3.09 -9.65 21.90
N ALA A 610 -2.99 -9.04 23.09
CA ALA A 610 -4.14 -8.56 23.85
C ALA A 610 -4.58 -7.15 23.46
N TYR A 611 -3.64 -6.34 22.96
CA TYR A 611 -3.88 -4.98 22.47
C TYR A 611 -2.87 -4.65 21.37
N LEU A 612 -3.03 -3.50 20.71
CA LEU A 612 -2.01 -2.93 19.82
C LEU A 612 -1.98 -1.41 20.02
N ARG A 613 -0.78 -0.85 20.17
CA ARG A 613 -0.57 0.57 20.50
C ARG A 613 0.52 1.19 19.66
N ALA A 614 0.21 2.34 19.06
CA ALA A 614 1.19 3.25 18.49
C ALA A 614 1.51 4.35 19.51
N ILE A 615 2.79 4.58 19.77
CA ILE A 615 3.27 5.52 20.77
C ILE A 615 4.27 6.48 20.12
N VAL A 616 4.11 7.77 20.35
CA VAL A 616 5.10 8.79 20.01
C VAL A 616 5.58 9.45 21.28
N TYR A 617 6.89 9.37 21.54
CA TYR A 617 7.51 9.95 22.70
C TYR A 617 7.96 11.38 22.41
N GLY A 618 7.51 12.32 23.23
CA GLY A 618 8.15 13.62 23.35
C GLY A 618 9.61 13.42 23.77
N ASP A 619 9.84 12.63 24.81
CA ASP A 619 11.14 12.22 25.32
C ASP A 619 11.05 10.93 26.14
N THR A 620 11.88 9.95 25.82
CA THR A 620 11.98 8.69 26.60
C THR A 620 12.86 8.78 27.84
N ALA A 621 13.72 9.79 27.97
CA ALA A 621 14.74 9.88 29.03
C ALA A 621 14.31 10.71 30.26
N ALA A 622 13.02 10.98 30.41
CA ALA A 622 12.49 11.75 31.53
C ALA A 622 13.15 13.13 31.71
N SER A 623 13.46 13.82 30.60
CA SER A 623 13.93 15.21 30.62
C SER A 623 12.75 16.19 30.45
N ALA A 624 12.76 17.29 31.21
CA ALA A 624 11.66 18.27 31.23
C ALA A 624 11.60 19.22 30.01
N ALA A 625 12.32 18.91 28.92
CA ALA A 625 12.57 19.86 27.83
C ALA A 625 12.16 19.34 26.45
N ALA A 626 11.29 18.33 26.39
CA ALA A 626 10.74 17.87 25.12
C ALA A 626 9.77 18.91 24.53
N ASP A 627 9.95 19.24 23.27
CA ASP A 627 9.05 20.08 22.50
C ASP A 627 9.15 19.63 21.04
N ILE A 628 8.18 18.84 20.58
CA ILE A 628 8.20 18.24 19.25
C ILE A 628 6.89 18.54 18.54
N THR A 629 6.94 18.56 17.21
CA THR A 629 5.74 18.76 16.38
C THR A 629 5.49 17.52 15.54
N ILE A 630 4.29 16.99 15.58
CA ILE A 630 3.86 15.77 14.90
C ILE A 630 2.77 16.15 13.91
N ASP A 631 3.06 15.98 12.62
CA ASP A 631 2.14 16.35 11.55
C ASP A 631 1.10 15.25 11.32
N ILE A 632 1.57 14.00 11.18
CA ILE A 632 0.73 12.82 10.93
C ILE A 632 1.32 11.61 11.66
N ILE A 633 0.43 10.79 12.24
CA ILE A 633 0.68 9.42 12.70
C ILE A 633 -0.12 8.48 11.80
N SER A 634 0.55 7.78 10.89
CA SER A 634 -0.04 6.78 10.00
C SER A 634 0.22 5.38 10.54
N VAL A 635 -0.84 4.57 10.67
CA VAL A 635 -0.74 3.15 11.02
C VAL A 635 -1.56 2.35 10.03
N VAL A 636 -0.90 1.45 9.32
CA VAL A 636 -1.51 0.69 8.22
C VAL A 636 -1.15 -0.78 8.31
N GLU A 637 -2.03 -1.65 7.79
CA GLU A 637 -1.72 -3.07 7.60
C GLU A 637 -0.67 -3.22 6.49
N GLY A 638 0.31 -4.10 6.70
CA GLY A 638 1.38 -4.42 5.77
C GLY A 638 2.78 -4.12 6.31
N VAL A 639 3.78 -4.25 5.42
CA VAL A 639 5.21 -4.09 5.74
C VAL A 639 5.83 -2.80 5.19
N LEU A 640 5.00 -1.95 4.57
CA LEU A 640 5.41 -0.69 3.95
C LEU A 640 4.68 0.48 4.60
N PRO A 641 5.37 1.61 4.81
CA PRO A 641 4.73 2.82 5.28
C PRO A 641 3.83 3.37 4.17
N ARG A 642 2.60 3.77 4.51
CA ARG A 642 1.69 4.43 3.56
C ARG A 642 1.06 5.64 4.20
N LEU A 643 0.57 6.57 3.39
CA LEU A 643 -0.28 7.64 3.91
C LEU A 643 -1.60 7.03 4.32
N ALA A 644 -1.93 7.19 5.58
CA ALA A 644 -3.22 6.81 6.11
C ALA A 644 -4.31 7.65 5.45
N SER A 645 -5.18 7.03 4.65
CA SER A 645 -6.47 7.62 4.31
C SER A 645 -7.40 7.39 5.49
N GLN A 646 -7.85 8.47 6.13
CA GLN A 646 -8.96 8.44 7.08
C GLN A 646 -10.21 7.97 6.32
N GLY A 647 -10.45 6.66 6.30
CA GLY A 647 -11.69 6.09 5.80
C GLY A 647 -12.73 6.15 6.91
N SER A 648 -13.36 7.31 7.13
CA SER A 648 -14.70 7.41 7.72
C SER A 648 -15.20 8.87 7.76
N PRO A 649 -16.51 9.09 7.64
CA PRO A 649 -17.12 10.38 7.35
C PRO A 649 -16.98 11.31 8.57
N GLY A 650 -16.42 12.50 8.36
CA GLY A 650 -16.63 13.57 9.32
C GLY A 650 -18.14 13.83 9.47
N PRO A 651 -18.62 14.32 10.64
CA PRO A 651 -20.00 14.77 10.76
C PRO A 651 -20.28 15.77 9.63
N ALA A 652 -21.39 15.58 8.93
CA ALA A 652 -21.79 16.41 7.79
C ALA A 652 -21.62 17.88 8.16
N GLY A 653 -20.63 18.53 7.55
CA GLY A 653 -20.49 19.97 7.64
C GLY A 653 -21.77 20.63 7.11
N PRO A 654 -22.16 21.79 7.65
CA PRO A 654 -23.31 22.52 7.12
C PRO A 654 -23.12 22.72 5.61
N ALA A 655 -24.19 22.50 4.84
CA ALA A 655 -24.18 22.61 3.39
C ALA A 655 -23.55 23.95 2.95
N GLY A 656 -22.35 23.89 2.35
CA GLY A 656 -21.68 25.06 1.78
C GLY A 656 -20.21 25.29 2.11
N SER A 657 -19.51 24.45 2.90
CA SER A 657 -18.07 24.62 3.11
C SER A 657 -17.24 23.81 2.10
N GLY A 658 -16.60 24.50 1.15
CA GLY A 658 -15.62 23.91 0.24
C GLY A 658 -14.29 23.66 0.96
N ASP A 659 -13.98 22.39 1.23
CA ASP A 659 -12.63 21.93 1.57
C ASP A 659 -12.23 20.80 0.58
N PRO A 660 -11.27 21.03 -0.34
CA PRO A 660 -10.98 20.14 -1.46
C PRO A 660 -9.91 19.06 -1.18
N SER A 661 -9.59 18.71 0.06
CA SER A 661 -8.34 17.96 0.36
C SER A 661 -8.45 16.50 0.84
N ALA A 662 -9.62 15.84 0.83
CA ALA A 662 -9.67 14.44 1.30
C ALA A 662 -10.80 13.56 0.72
N VAL A 663 -10.60 12.94 -0.46
CA VAL A 663 -11.18 11.60 -0.76
C VAL A 663 -10.25 10.84 -1.74
N PRO A 664 -9.78 9.61 -1.40
CA PRO A 664 -9.02 8.78 -2.33
C PRO A 664 -9.98 8.11 -3.31
N HIS A 665 -9.82 8.44 -4.59
CA HIS A 665 -10.53 7.84 -5.74
C HIS A 665 -12.03 8.14 -5.85
N MET A 666 -12.37 9.40 -6.07
CA MET A 666 -13.18 9.89 -7.20
C MET A 666 -13.29 11.41 -7.05
N SER A 667 -12.93 12.14 -8.09
CA SER A 667 -12.83 13.60 -8.11
C SER A 667 -14.10 14.29 -7.60
N THR A 668 -13.97 15.11 -6.56
CA THR A 668 -14.91 16.19 -6.26
C THR A 668 -14.19 17.53 -6.38
N ILE A 669 -14.31 18.17 -7.54
CA ILE A 669 -14.10 19.61 -7.68
C ILE A 669 -15.35 20.15 -8.40
N GLY A 670 -15.96 21.20 -7.83
CA GLY A 670 -17.11 21.86 -8.43
C GLY A 670 -16.77 22.38 -9.83
N THR A 671 -17.68 22.19 -10.78
CA THR A 671 -17.56 22.68 -12.18
C THR A 671 -16.15 22.49 -12.78
N ASP A 672 -15.66 21.26 -12.83
CA ASP A 672 -14.23 20.96 -13.03
C ASP A 672 -13.76 20.98 -14.50
N PRO A 673 -12.64 21.68 -14.84
CA PRO A 673 -11.86 21.50 -16.08
C PRO A 673 -11.38 20.05 -16.36
N PHE A 674 -11.40 19.13 -15.39
CA PHE A 674 -11.05 17.71 -15.59
C PHE A 674 -11.97 16.96 -16.58
N LEU A 675 -13.30 17.14 -16.50
CA LEU A 675 -14.23 16.60 -17.51
C LEU A 675 -13.96 17.20 -18.89
N THR A 676 -13.56 18.48 -18.92
CA THR A 676 -13.17 19.17 -20.16
C THR A 676 -11.83 18.66 -20.70
N ALA A 677 -10.89 18.28 -19.82
CA ALA A 677 -9.54 17.83 -20.16
C ALA A 677 -9.46 16.34 -20.55
N LEU A 678 -10.25 15.46 -19.92
CA LEU A 678 -10.28 14.02 -20.26
C LEU A 678 -11.24 13.68 -21.39
N ALA A 679 -12.33 14.43 -21.54
CA ALA A 679 -13.36 14.13 -22.51
C ALA A 679 -13.15 14.93 -23.80
N GLY A 680 -12.00 14.72 -24.46
CA GLY A 680 -11.66 15.39 -25.71
C GLY A 680 -12.49 14.94 -26.92
N GLY A 681 -13.22 13.82 -26.82
CA GLY A 681 -14.01 13.23 -27.91
C GLY A 681 -15.51 13.19 -27.63
N SER A 682 -16.32 13.20 -28.70
CA SER A 682 -17.75 12.93 -28.66
C SER A 682 -18.02 11.42 -28.78
N VAL A 683 -18.86 10.87 -27.91
CA VAL A 683 -19.29 9.46 -27.93
C VAL A 683 -20.59 9.37 -28.73
N THR A 684 -20.48 9.35 -30.05
CA THR A 684 -21.65 9.20 -30.93
C THR A 684 -22.26 7.80 -30.81
N MET A 685 -23.59 7.74 -30.65
CA MET A 685 -24.35 6.48 -30.68
C MET A 685 -24.25 5.85 -32.07
N LEU A 686 -24.10 4.52 -32.16
CA LEU A 686 -23.98 3.85 -33.46
C LEU A 686 -25.33 3.67 -34.15
N SER A 687 -26.41 3.61 -33.37
CA SER A 687 -27.79 3.59 -33.84
C SER A 687 -28.68 4.37 -32.88
N ALA A 688 -29.83 4.83 -33.36
CA ALA A 688 -30.89 5.35 -32.51
C ALA A 688 -31.33 4.29 -31.49
N ASN A 689 -31.75 4.73 -30.30
CA ASN A 689 -32.20 3.89 -29.20
C ASN A 689 -31.16 2.86 -28.75
N GLN A 690 -29.86 3.17 -28.84
CA GLN A 690 -28.80 2.28 -28.38
C GLN A 690 -28.29 2.71 -27.01
N ALA A 691 -28.24 1.77 -26.07
CA ALA A 691 -27.55 1.97 -24.80
C ALA A 691 -26.09 1.50 -24.90
N ILE A 692 -25.20 2.28 -24.31
CA ILE A 692 -23.81 1.98 -24.02
C ILE A 692 -23.72 1.63 -22.53
N LEU A 693 -23.24 0.44 -22.20
CA LEU A 693 -23.05 -0.01 -20.83
C LEU A 693 -21.57 -0.13 -20.51
N VAL A 694 -21.15 0.48 -19.40
CA VAL A 694 -19.78 0.49 -18.88
C VAL A 694 -19.78 -0.21 -17.51
N PRO A 695 -18.99 -1.27 -17.29
CA PRO A 695 -18.93 -1.96 -16.02
C PRO A 695 -18.20 -1.09 -14.99
N VAL A 696 -18.72 -1.10 -13.77
CA VAL A 696 -18.17 -0.39 -12.62
C VAL A 696 -18.09 -1.38 -11.46
N LYS A 697 -16.92 -1.49 -10.84
CA LYS A 697 -16.68 -2.34 -9.67
C LYS A 697 -16.04 -1.48 -8.58
N PRO A 698 -16.82 -0.92 -7.64
CA PRO A 698 -16.27 -0.03 -6.64
C PRO A 698 -15.35 -0.81 -5.70
N SER A 699 -14.27 -0.18 -5.23
CA SER A 699 -13.30 -0.79 -4.30
C SER A 699 -13.73 -0.72 -2.83
N THR A 700 -14.75 0.08 -2.54
CA THR A 700 -15.36 0.30 -1.22
C THR A 700 -16.86 0.43 -1.42
N ASP A 701 -17.64 0.24 -0.36
CA ASP A 701 -19.08 0.51 -0.42
C ASP A 701 -19.30 2.00 -0.69
N ILE A 702 -20.18 2.33 -1.63
CA ILE A 702 -20.54 3.72 -1.97
C ILE A 702 -22.05 3.86 -2.09
N SER A 703 -22.59 4.99 -1.63
CA SER A 703 -24.00 5.36 -1.84
C SER A 703 -24.05 6.46 -2.89
N VAL A 704 -24.34 6.11 -4.16
CA VAL A 704 -24.35 7.05 -5.28
C VAL A 704 -25.58 7.93 -5.21
N ALA A 705 -25.38 9.23 -4.98
CA ALA A 705 -26.44 10.23 -4.89
C ALA A 705 -26.48 11.17 -6.11
N PHE A 706 -25.38 11.28 -6.86
CA PHE A 706 -25.34 12.08 -8.08
C PHE A 706 -24.49 11.43 -9.18
N LEU A 707 -24.89 11.66 -10.44
CA LEU A 707 -24.10 11.38 -11.64
C LEU A 707 -23.77 12.68 -12.36
N GLU A 708 -22.49 12.92 -12.66
CA GLU A 708 -22.06 14.10 -13.41
C GLU A 708 -21.48 13.72 -14.77
N TRP A 709 -21.88 14.43 -15.83
CA TRP A 709 -21.42 14.18 -17.19
C TRP A 709 -21.47 15.47 -18.03
N VAL A 710 -20.89 15.47 -19.24
CA VAL A 710 -20.90 16.64 -20.14
C VAL A 710 -21.51 16.27 -21.48
N CYS A 711 -22.43 17.10 -21.98
CA CYS A 711 -22.98 16.97 -23.32
C CYS A 711 -21.95 17.39 -24.37
N ALA A 712 -21.65 16.54 -25.35
CA ALA A 712 -20.80 16.89 -26.49
C ALA A 712 -21.63 17.54 -27.61
N VAL A 713 -22.74 16.92 -27.97
CA VAL A 713 -23.62 17.33 -29.07
C VAL A 713 -25.06 17.28 -28.59
N GLN A 714 -25.74 18.42 -28.65
CA GLN A 714 -27.15 18.53 -28.27
C GLN A 714 -28.05 18.05 -29.41
N SER A 715 -28.75 16.93 -29.24
CA SER A 715 -29.78 16.46 -30.17
C SER A 715 -30.70 15.41 -29.54
N GLY A 716 -32.01 15.61 -29.63
CA GLY A 716 -33.05 14.73 -29.08
C GLY A 716 -32.94 14.49 -27.58
N ASN A 717 -33.27 13.27 -27.13
CA ASN A 717 -33.32 12.90 -25.72
C ASN A 717 -32.26 11.86 -25.35
N TYR A 718 -31.84 11.88 -24.08
CA TYR A 718 -30.95 10.91 -23.45
C TYR A 718 -31.63 10.25 -22.24
N ASP A 719 -31.09 9.13 -21.82
CA ASP A 719 -31.36 8.51 -20.52
C ASP A 719 -30.03 7.93 -20.00
N ILE A 720 -29.83 8.02 -18.68
CA ILE A 720 -28.66 7.53 -17.97
C ILE A 720 -29.14 6.75 -16.75
N GLY A 721 -28.48 5.63 -16.45
CA GLY A 721 -28.93 4.74 -15.41
C GLY A 721 -27.84 3.80 -14.90
N ILE A 722 -28.20 3.05 -13.87
CA ILE A 722 -27.34 2.06 -13.23
C ILE A 722 -28.10 0.73 -13.23
N TYR A 723 -27.41 -0.34 -13.61
CA TYR A 723 -27.87 -1.72 -13.46
C TYR A 723 -26.95 -2.48 -12.50
N ASP A 724 -27.48 -3.48 -11.82
CA ASP A 724 -26.68 -4.46 -11.08
C ASP A 724 -26.02 -5.49 -12.03
N ASP A 725 -25.24 -6.43 -11.49
CA ASP A 725 -24.54 -7.44 -12.30
C ASP A 725 -25.50 -8.39 -13.05
N SER A 726 -26.73 -8.55 -12.58
CA SER A 726 -27.76 -9.37 -13.24
C SER A 726 -28.36 -8.67 -14.47
N GLY A 727 -28.13 -7.37 -14.61
CA GLY A 727 -28.77 -6.53 -15.62
C GLY A 727 -30.15 -6.04 -15.20
N ALA A 728 -30.48 -6.07 -13.90
CA ALA A 728 -31.67 -5.40 -13.38
C ALA A 728 -31.37 -3.92 -13.10
N ARG A 729 -32.26 -3.03 -13.53
CA ARG A 729 -32.08 -1.58 -13.40
C ARG A 729 -32.32 -1.15 -11.97
N VAL A 730 -31.29 -0.65 -11.31
CA VAL A 730 -31.40 -0.12 -9.93
C VAL A 730 -31.77 1.36 -9.91
N TRP A 731 -31.43 2.12 -10.97
CA TRP A 731 -31.85 3.51 -11.13
C TRP A 731 -31.80 3.96 -12.60
N SER A 732 -32.65 4.90 -12.99
CA SER A 732 -32.56 5.62 -14.28
C SER A 732 -33.19 7.00 -14.18
N LYS A 733 -32.64 7.93 -14.96
CA LYS A 733 -33.16 9.29 -15.10
C LYS A 733 -34.48 9.36 -15.88
N GLY A 734 -34.69 8.40 -16.78
CA GLY A 734 -35.74 8.42 -17.80
C GLY A 734 -35.43 9.38 -18.96
N SER A 735 -36.26 9.30 -20.01
CA SER A 735 -36.10 10.15 -21.21
C SER A 735 -36.11 11.63 -20.86
N SER A 736 -34.96 12.28 -21.04
CA SER A 736 -34.74 13.70 -20.77
C SER A 736 -34.10 14.36 -21.99
N ALA A 737 -34.48 15.60 -22.32
CA ALA A 737 -33.88 16.31 -23.45
C ALA A 737 -32.38 16.55 -23.22
N PHE A 738 -31.55 16.36 -24.24
CA PHE A 738 -30.12 16.71 -24.13
C PHE A 738 -29.96 18.21 -23.78
N PRO A 739 -29.06 18.54 -22.84
CA PRO A 739 -28.76 19.93 -22.51
C PRO A 739 -27.96 20.59 -23.64
N ALA A 740 -27.69 21.89 -23.49
CA ALA A 740 -26.84 22.63 -24.42
C ALA A 740 -25.49 21.93 -24.65
N ALA A 741 -24.96 22.00 -25.87
CA ALA A 741 -23.66 21.43 -26.19
C ALA A 741 -22.57 22.03 -25.29
N ASN A 742 -21.70 21.17 -24.76
CA ASN A 742 -20.67 21.45 -23.75
C ASN A 742 -21.18 21.84 -22.35
N ALA A 743 -22.48 21.73 -22.08
CA ALA A 743 -22.99 21.89 -20.73
C ALA A 743 -22.68 20.66 -19.88
N GLY A 744 -22.13 20.89 -18.68
CA GLY A 744 -22.10 19.87 -17.62
C GLY A 744 -23.49 19.63 -17.05
N GLN A 745 -23.80 18.39 -16.71
CA GLN A 745 -25.06 17.96 -16.12
C GLN A 745 -24.79 17.22 -14.82
N VAL A 746 -25.71 17.38 -13.87
CA VAL A 746 -25.71 16.69 -12.59
C VAL A 746 -27.09 16.06 -12.44
N GLU A 747 -27.14 14.74 -12.50
CA GLU A 747 -28.37 13.97 -12.27
C GLU A 747 -28.45 13.54 -10.82
N THR A 748 -29.53 13.91 -10.13
CA THR A 748 -29.80 13.43 -8.78
C THR A 748 -30.31 12.00 -8.81
N VAL A 749 -29.63 11.10 -8.10
CA VAL A 749 -29.97 9.70 -7.91
C VAL A 749 -30.79 9.57 -6.63
N SER A 750 -32.12 9.40 -6.77
CA SER A 750 -33.05 9.31 -5.65
C SER A 750 -34.02 8.13 -5.82
N PRO A 751 -34.09 7.19 -4.84
CA PRO A 751 -33.17 7.08 -3.69
C PRO A 751 -31.73 6.85 -4.16
N ALA A 752 -30.76 7.21 -3.31
CA ALA A 752 -29.35 6.96 -3.59
C ALA A 752 -29.12 5.44 -3.79
N VAL A 753 -28.29 5.08 -4.76
CA VAL A 753 -28.01 3.68 -5.10
C VAL A 753 -26.81 3.20 -4.28
N ALA A 754 -27.03 2.23 -3.40
CA ALA A 754 -25.97 1.55 -2.68
C ALA A 754 -25.24 0.57 -3.62
N MET A 755 -23.95 0.79 -3.84
CA MET A 755 -23.08 -0.10 -4.58
C MET A 755 -22.05 -0.72 -3.63
N LEU A 756 -21.98 -2.05 -3.59
CA LEU A 756 -21.12 -2.78 -2.67
C LEU A 756 -19.71 -2.97 -3.23
N ALA A 757 -18.71 -2.88 -2.36
CA ALA A 757 -17.31 -3.13 -2.66
C ALA A 757 -17.15 -4.49 -3.35
N GLY A 758 -16.42 -4.52 -4.45
CA GLY A 758 -16.15 -5.77 -5.16
C GLY A 758 -17.35 -6.35 -5.92
N THR A 759 -18.53 -5.73 -5.90
CA THR A 759 -19.68 -6.14 -6.72
C THR A 759 -19.66 -5.40 -8.05
N ARG A 760 -19.99 -6.06 -9.16
CA ARG A 760 -20.06 -5.40 -10.46
C ARG A 760 -21.44 -4.75 -10.65
N TYR A 761 -21.41 -3.57 -11.24
CA TYR A 761 -22.57 -2.81 -11.68
C TYR A 761 -22.32 -2.32 -13.11
N TRP A 762 -23.34 -1.77 -13.75
CA TRP A 762 -23.25 -1.24 -15.11
C TRP A 762 -23.83 0.16 -15.17
N LEU A 763 -22.98 1.13 -15.52
CA LEU A 763 -23.43 2.46 -15.91
C LEU A 763 -23.92 2.41 -17.35
N ALA A 764 -25.18 2.79 -17.57
CA ALA A 764 -25.78 2.83 -18.89
C ALA A 764 -26.03 4.27 -19.33
N PHE A 765 -25.75 4.56 -20.60
CA PHE A 765 -26.12 5.81 -21.26
C PHE A 765 -26.74 5.50 -22.62
N THR A 766 -27.89 6.10 -22.94
CA THR A 766 -28.61 5.87 -24.19
C THR A 766 -29.13 7.18 -24.77
N ALA A 767 -29.40 7.20 -26.07
CA ALA A 767 -30.05 8.32 -26.74
C ALA A 767 -31.08 7.84 -27.77
N ASP A 768 -32.12 8.64 -28.01
CA ASP A 768 -33.19 8.34 -28.96
C ASP A 768 -32.77 8.49 -30.44
N ASN A 769 -31.58 9.03 -30.68
CA ASN A 769 -31.03 9.28 -32.01
C ASN A 769 -29.51 9.06 -32.04
N THR A 770 -28.90 9.17 -33.22
CA THR A 770 -27.44 8.97 -33.42
C THR A 770 -26.58 10.22 -33.24
N THR A 771 -27.22 11.39 -33.15
CA THR A 771 -26.56 12.70 -33.15
C THR A 771 -26.25 13.18 -31.74
N GLY A 772 -27.17 12.95 -30.80
CA GLY A 772 -27.01 13.28 -29.39
C GLY A 772 -25.88 12.48 -28.78
N ALA A 773 -24.94 13.14 -28.11
CA ALA A 773 -23.73 12.49 -27.63
C ALA A 773 -23.22 13.10 -26.32
N PRO A 774 -22.85 12.28 -25.33
CA PRO A 774 -22.03 12.72 -24.21
C PRO A 774 -20.56 12.84 -24.65
N ARG A 775 -19.76 13.62 -23.91
CA ARG A 775 -18.31 13.57 -24.04
C ARG A 775 -17.77 12.28 -23.42
N GLY A 776 -16.68 11.77 -23.97
CA GLY A 776 -16.02 10.57 -23.47
C GLY A 776 -14.88 10.11 -24.35
N PHE A 777 -14.57 8.82 -24.26
CA PHE A 777 -13.46 8.21 -24.98
C PHE A 777 -13.95 7.63 -26.31
N ALA A 778 -13.39 8.13 -27.43
CA ALA A 778 -13.67 7.64 -28.77
C ALA A 778 -12.59 6.65 -29.27
N ALA A 779 -12.99 5.76 -30.18
CA ALA A 779 -12.25 4.59 -30.67
C ALA A 779 -10.88 4.84 -31.36
N GLY A 780 -10.36 6.07 -31.39
CA GLY A 780 -9.05 6.42 -31.96
C GLY A 780 -7.88 6.46 -30.97
N ASN A 781 -8.15 6.53 -29.66
CA ASN A 781 -7.12 6.61 -28.62
C ASN A 781 -6.74 5.22 -28.10
N SER A 782 -5.94 4.49 -28.88
CA SER A 782 -5.48 3.13 -28.56
C SER A 782 -4.70 3.02 -27.24
N GLY A 783 -4.01 4.08 -26.80
CA GLY A 783 -3.20 4.07 -25.58
C GLY A 783 -4.01 3.96 -24.27
N PHE A 784 -5.08 4.74 -24.14
CA PHE A 784 -5.86 4.79 -22.89
C PHE A 784 -6.81 3.60 -22.73
N MET A 785 -7.38 3.11 -23.84
CA MET A 785 -8.24 1.92 -23.81
C MET A 785 -7.45 0.64 -23.56
N SER A 786 -6.14 0.64 -23.87
CA SER A 786 -5.24 -0.46 -23.47
C SER A 786 -4.99 -0.45 -21.96
N LEU A 787 -4.99 0.72 -21.30
CA LEU A 787 -4.92 0.82 -19.84
C LEU A 787 -6.20 0.35 -19.15
N LEU A 788 -7.38 0.62 -19.72
CA LEU A 788 -8.63 0.02 -19.24
C LEU A 788 -8.56 -1.51 -19.38
N LYS A 789 -8.08 -2.03 -20.52
CA LYS A 789 -7.89 -3.47 -20.79
C LYS A 789 -7.00 -4.22 -19.79
N MET A 790 -6.05 -3.53 -19.16
CA MET A 790 -5.03 -4.15 -18.30
C MET A 790 -5.51 -4.49 -16.88
N LYS A 791 -6.71 -4.09 -16.45
CA LYS A 791 -7.17 -4.32 -15.06
C LYS A 791 -7.98 -5.62 -14.85
N ASP A 792 -8.71 -6.13 -15.84
CA ASP A 792 -9.46 -7.40 -15.71
C ASP A 792 -9.51 -8.31 -16.97
N GLY A 793 -8.86 -7.92 -18.08
CA GLY A 793 -8.70 -8.79 -19.26
C GLY A 793 -9.95 -8.99 -20.13
N SER A 794 -11.09 -8.33 -19.87
CA SER A 794 -12.31 -8.45 -20.68
C SER A 794 -12.61 -7.19 -21.52
N ASN A 795 -13.37 -7.29 -22.62
CA ASN A 795 -13.77 -6.11 -23.40
C ASN A 795 -14.78 -5.26 -22.58
N TYR A 796 -14.58 -3.95 -22.48
CA TYR A 796 -15.19 -3.10 -21.44
C TYR A 796 -16.52 -2.42 -21.75
N VAL A 797 -17.03 -2.45 -22.98
CA VAL A 797 -18.30 -1.77 -23.30
C VAL A 797 -19.27 -2.77 -23.91
N ARG A 798 -20.53 -2.68 -23.50
CA ARG A 798 -21.65 -3.43 -24.10
C ARG A 798 -22.60 -2.49 -24.79
N LEU A 799 -23.14 -2.93 -25.92
CA LEU A 799 -24.12 -2.16 -26.68
C LEU A 799 -25.43 -2.93 -26.68
N ILE A 800 -26.52 -2.23 -26.42
CA ILE A 800 -27.86 -2.81 -26.44
C ILE A 800 -28.72 -1.97 -27.36
N SER A 801 -29.24 -2.58 -28.43
CA SER A 801 -30.16 -1.94 -29.35
C SER A 801 -31.58 -1.89 -28.77
N GLY A 802 -32.34 -0.83 -29.10
CA GLY A 802 -33.72 -0.67 -28.64
C GLY A 802 -33.88 -0.33 -27.16
N ALA A 803 -32.83 0.17 -26.51
CA ALA A 803 -32.80 0.48 -25.07
C ALA A 803 -32.98 1.99 -24.80
N PHE A 804 -34.03 2.59 -25.38
CA PHE A 804 -34.43 3.97 -25.07
C PHE A 804 -35.96 4.10 -24.87
N PRO A 805 -36.43 4.62 -23.72
CA PRO A 805 -35.67 4.83 -22.48
C PRO A 805 -35.01 3.52 -21.99
N LEU A 806 -34.09 3.62 -21.03
CA LEU A 806 -33.42 2.43 -20.48
C LEU A 806 -34.48 1.43 -19.95
N PRO A 807 -34.49 0.16 -20.37
CA PRO A 807 -35.48 -0.82 -19.93
C PRO A 807 -35.25 -1.24 -18.47
N GLU A 808 -36.26 -1.83 -17.83
CA GLU A 808 -36.16 -2.29 -16.44
C GLU A 808 -35.15 -3.43 -16.27
N THR A 809 -34.99 -4.26 -17.30
CA THR A 809 -33.98 -5.32 -17.36
C THR A 809 -33.26 -5.28 -18.69
N VAL A 810 -31.99 -5.63 -18.67
CA VAL A 810 -31.16 -5.78 -19.86
C VAL A 810 -30.47 -7.13 -19.84
N VAL A 811 -30.43 -7.80 -20.98
CA VAL A 811 -29.52 -8.92 -21.17
C VAL A 811 -28.15 -8.35 -21.52
N ILE A 812 -27.20 -8.50 -20.60
CA ILE A 812 -25.81 -8.04 -20.80
C ILE A 812 -25.14 -8.98 -21.81
N GLY A 813 -25.35 -8.70 -23.10
CA GLY A 813 -24.89 -9.51 -24.24
C GLY A 813 -23.42 -9.28 -24.65
N GLY A 814 -23.09 -9.67 -25.88
CA GLY A 814 -21.71 -9.70 -26.41
C GLY A 814 -21.00 -8.34 -26.56
N THR A 815 -19.70 -8.41 -26.85
CA THR A 815 -18.74 -7.28 -26.86
C THR A 815 -19.12 -6.18 -27.85
N GLY A 816 -19.24 -4.94 -27.37
CA GLY A 816 -19.56 -3.75 -28.17
C GLY A 816 -18.37 -2.82 -28.41
N SER A 817 -18.61 -1.78 -29.23
CA SER A 817 -17.63 -0.79 -29.70
C SER A 817 -16.80 -0.09 -28.60
N TYR A 818 -15.62 0.41 -28.98
CA TYR A 818 -14.64 1.13 -28.15
C TYR A 818 -15.04 2.57 -27.74
N LYS A 819 -16.31 2.82 -27.39
CA LYS A 819 -16.77 4.15 -26.99
C LYS A 819 -17.35 4.13 -25.58
N ALA A 820 -16.86 4.97 -24.67
CA ALA A 820 -17.33 5.02 -23.29
C ALA A 820 -17.65 6.47 -22.88
N PRO A 821 -18.87 6.77 -22.41
CA PRO A 821 -19.19 8.08 -21.84
C PRO A 821 -18.35 8.32 -20.58
N ALA A 822 -17.89 9.57 -20.38
CA ALA A 822 -17.23 9.97 -19.15
C ALA A 822 -18.28 10.45 -18.15
N VAL A 823 -18.46 9.70 -17.05
CA VAL A 823 -19.41 10.01 -15.98
C VAL A 823 -18.71 9.89 -14.64
N VAL A 824 -18.98 10.81 -13.72
CA VAL A 824 -18.46 10.83 -12.36
C VAL A 824 -19.58 10.47 -11.38
N PHE A 825 -19.33 9.52 -10.48
CA PHE A 825 -20.22 9.23 -9.36
C PHE A 825 -19.88 10.14 -8.18
N ARG A 826 -20.89 10.70 -7.51
CA ARG A 826 -20.72 11.36 -6.21
C ARG A 826 -21.59 10.72 -5.15
N SER A 827 -21.01 10.50 -3.98
CA SER A 827 -21.76 10.05 -2.81
C SER A 827 -22.51 11.21 -2.15
N SER A 828 -23.59 10.89 -1.44
CA SER A 828 -24.29 11.83 -0.55
C SER A 828 -23.43 12.23 0.64
#